data_AF-A0AAD9ICL7-F1
#
_entry.id   AF-A0AAD9ICL7-F1
#
_cell.length_a   1.000
_cell.length_b   1.000
_cell.length_c   1.000
_cell.angle_alpha   90.00
_cell.angle_beta   90.00
_cell.angle_gamma   90.00
#
_symmetry.space_group_name_H-M   'P 1'
#
loop_
_entity.id
_entity.type
_entity.pdbx_description
1 polymer ?
#
loop_
_entity_poly.entity_id
_entity_poly.type
_entity_poly.pdbx_seq_one_letter_code
_entity_poly.pdbx_strand_id
1 'polypeptide(L)'
;MPSADPSWPTNGDRRAVVVNSVSATDSARTIVPRDPSPSPSSSSSSSSEPLVDVATSPNPFVRSHAADLVHWHLLDARAISLARAENKLLFLHIGYAACHFSRLTTQDSFGHAGVADFLNTHFVPVLVDRDERPDLDRIYQDYNQAVNAPLAVQAAASGWPLHVFLTPELLPVFAGTYWPGPGTEHAAAFRHDAEGAEPFDFLTTVKRVHMSWLQQSGSLRAEARLAVEQLAVFAGEGVLGVRGAAPRRGTAAAAASSVPVPGDEDDEDDDEGIPVRLMDDVDLDLLEQAVSGLARGFDTKHGGFGDAPKYPLPPKLSFLLRLGAFPPEAQDVVDAENVRFARTMALHTLRRLRDGGLHDHIGGGFHRYSQTADWSLPRFEKMAIDNALLLHVFLDAWLGQSQHEGGGASLSQDDEFADVVFELADYLSCGPMALADGRHGFATSVAADSYVYRGDHDSYVFRGRRDYHAGREMAEGGSYLWTRREFNEVLRPDESSVAAAYFGVRVNGNIDRALDPHDEFLSQNVLQVSNTPAALARRFGMAEDEVRRVLGRARARLKSHGGGSSRARPAVDAKVVVCVNGAVIGALARAAGALQEVDLERAWSYREAAREAAEFLQERLWDEETRTLYRIYGHGRRGATRAFAEDYAYLIEGVLDLAESLRGSRYWITWACELQDRQIELFYDAPTRHDGPAVAPTPQHALSGGFYQTEADAPHVLLRLKEGMDADKPSTNAVSVANLFRLSRVAAGRAQQRRYALLARESVNAFEPELLQHPWLLPSLLAGVVAGRLGVDVDSRVLVLPRAQPRVGRAVEPEAEGRETNECQPSLGCFRPLCLEERAESRSGQIGPVGA
;
A
#
# COMPACT_ATOMS: atom_id res chain seq x y z
N MET A 1 52.53 -15.83 -36.93
CA MET A 1 51.53 -15.15 -37.79
C MET A 1 50.25 -15.96 -37.78
N PRO A 2 49.07 -15.33 -37.61
CA PRO A 2 48.53 -14.64 -36.42
C PRO A 2 47.41 -15.50 -35.76
N SER A 3 47.30 -15.63 -34.43
CA SER A 3 46.68 -14.74 -33.40
C SER A 3 45.24 -14.32 -33.68
N ALA A 4 44.28 -14.98 -33.03
CA ALA A 4 42.86 -14.63 -33.00
C ALA A 4 42.49 -14.09 -31.61
N ASP A 5 41.85 -12.93 -31.63
CA ASP A 5 41.44 -12.07 -30.52
C ASP A 5 39.90 -12.02 -30.56
N PRO A 6 39.15 -12.29 -29.49
CA PRO A 6 37.71 -12.04 -29.47
C PRO A 6 37.47 -10.64 -28.91
N SER A 7 37.55 -9.64 -29.78
CA SER A 7 37.07 -8.29 -29.54
C SER A 7 35.54 -8.28 -29.39
N TRP A 8 35.06 -7.55 -28.38
CA TRP A 8 33.68 -7.10 -28.25
C TRP A 8 33.17 -6.41 -29.53
N PRO A 9 31.86 -6.49 -29.87
CA PRO A 9 31.25 -5.53 -30.78
C PRO A 9 31.27 -4.16 -30.11
N THR A 10 31.94 -3.21 -30.75
CA THR A 10 31.99 -1.81 -30.34
C THR A 10 30.60 -1.17 -30.32
N ASN A 11 30.33 -0.41 -29.25
CA ASN A 11 29.29 0.62 -29.06
C ASN A 11 28.70 1.23 -30.35
N GLY A 12 27.74 0.54 -30.99
CA GLY A 12 27.12 0.97 -32.25
C GLY A 12 25.60 1.05 -32.26
N ASP A 13 24.89 0.31 -31.40
CA ASP A 13 23.41 0.25 -31.40
C ASP A 13 22.78 0.70 -30.08
N ARG A 14 23.31 1.80 -29.52
CA ARG A 14 22.54 2.63 -28.60
C ARG A 14 21.83 3.71 -29.41
N ARG A 15 20.53 3.55 -29.69
CA ARG A 15 19.67 4.72 -29.93
C ARG A 15 19.49 5.45 -28.59
N ALA A 16 20.54 6.18 -28.23
CA ALA A 16 20.44 7.29 -27.31
C ALA A 16 19.58 8.37 -27.97
N VAL A 17 18.49 8.74 -27.32
CA VAL A 17 17.80 10.00 -27.63
C VAL A 17 18.68 11.11 -27.05
N VAL A 18 19.35 11.82 -27.96
CA VAL A 18 20.05 13.08 -27.73
C VAL A 18 19.01 14.18 -27.59
N VAL A 19 19.07 15.01 -26.53
CA VAL A 19 18.81 16.45 -26.67
C VAL A 19 19.77 17.26 -25.79
N ASN A 20 20.70 17.91 -26.51
CA ASN A 20 21.45 19.14 -26.25
C ASN A 20 22.58 19.20 -25.21
N SER A 21 23.78 19.12 -25.79
CA SER A 21 25.08 19.57 -25.32
C SER A 21 25.13 21.07 -24.97
N VAL A 22 25.75 21.39 -23.83
CA VAL A 22 26.50 22.63 -23.65
C VAL A 22 27.97 22.24 -23.48
N SER A 23 28.80 22.66 -24.43
CA SER A 23 30.25 22.53 -24.38
C SER A 23 30.83 23.55 -23.41
N ALA A 24 31.70 23.11 -22.49
CA ALA A 24 32.69 23.99 -21.87
C ALA A 24 33.99 23.21 -21.67
N THR A 25 34.93 23.47 -22.58
CA THR A 25 36.37 23.39 -22.30
C THR A 25 36.70 24.44 -21.24
N ASP A 26 37.29 24.05 -20.11
CA ASP A 26 38.64 24.50 -19.77
C ASP A 26 39.21 23.78 -18.54
N SER A 27 40.52 23.74 -18.56
CA SER A 27 41.51 23.12 -17.71
C SER A 27 41.50 23.65 -16.27
N ALA A 28 41.41 22.76 -15.28
CA ALA A 28 41.93 23.05 -13.94
C ALA A 28 42.50 21.77 -13.31
N ARG A 29 43.83 21.77 -13.15
CA ARG A 29 44.59 20.77 -12.39
C ARG A 29 44.19 20.87 -10.92
N THR A 30 43.70 19.77 -10.35
CA THR A 30 43.59 19.63 -8.89
C THR A 30 44.35 18.39 -8.45
N ILE A 31 45.20 18.60 -7.45
CA ILE A 31 46.21 17.69 -6.93
C ILE A 31 45.54 16.54 -6.16
N VAL A 32 45.84 15.29 -6.54
CA VAL A 32 45.42 14.07 -5.86
C VAL A 32 46.40 13.74 -4.73
N PRO A 33 45.97 13.58 -3.47
CA PRO A 33 46.79 12.96 -2.43
C PRO A 33 46.89 11.45 -2.67
N ARG A 34 48.10 10.90 -2.63
CA ARG A 34 48.35 9.45 -2.69
C ARG A 34 48.04 8.80 -1.34
N ASP A 35 47.09 7.86 -1.31
CA ASP A 35 46.94 6.93 -0.19
C ASP A 35 47.87 5.71 -0.32
N PRO A 36 48.37 5.16 0.80
CA PRO A 36 49.35 4.07 0.82
C PRO A 36 48.68 2.71 0.62
N SER A 37 49.34 1.86 -0.18
CA SER A 37 48.91 0.48 -0.46
C SER A 37 49.01 -0.42 0.79
N PRO A 38 48.00 -1.25 1.12
CA PRO A 38 48.14 -2.26 2.16
C PRO A 38 48.80 -3.54 1.61
N SER A 39 49.78 -4.05 2.36
CA SER A 39 50.45 -5.34 2.15
C SER A 39 49.61 -6.51 2.69
N PRO A 40 49.75 -7.74 2.13
CA PRO A 40 48.88 -8.87 2.45
C PRO A 40 49.33 -9.53 3.76
N SER A 41 48.44 -9.61 4.74
CA SER A 41 48.60 -10.49 5.91
C SER A 41 47.61 -11.66 5.83
N SER A 42 48.10 -12.80 6.30
CA SER A 42 47.57 -14.16 6.21
C SER A 42 46.13 -14.34 6.69
N SER A 43 45.35 -15.06 5.87
CA SER A 43 44.00 -15.55 6.13
C SER A 43 43.91 -16.49 7.34
N SER A 44 43.29 -16.05 8.42
CA SER A 44 42.60 -16.92 9.38
C SER A 44 41.12 -16.98 9.01
N SER A 45 40.58 -18.17 8.77
CA SER A 45 39.16 -18.41 8.53
C SER A 45 38.31 -17.86 9.69
N SER A 46 37.70 -16.69 9.52
CA SER A 46 36.61 -16.24 10.38
C SER A 46 35.30 -16.87 9.89
N SER A 47 34.72 -17.71 10.74
CA SER A 47 33.39 -18.26 10.58
C SER A 47 32.37 -17.15 10.30
N SER A 48 31.69 -17.25 9.16
CA SER A 48 30.57 -16.39 8.76
C SER A 48 29.31 -16.72 9.57
N GLU A 49 29.39 -16.72 10.90
CA GLU A 49 28.19 -16.80 11.72
C GLU A 49 27.40 -15.48 11.57
N PRO A 50 26.07 -15.54 11.38
CA PRO A 50 25.25 -14.34 11.23
C PRO A 50 25.40 -13.46 12.48
N LEU A 51 25.87 -12.23 12.26
CA LEU A 51 26.23 -11.29 13.33
C LEU A 51 24.99 -10.81 14.12
N VAL A 52 23.78 -10.93 13.56
CA VAL A 52 22.49 -10.73 14.26
C VAL A 52 21.61 -11.93 13.96
N ASP A 53 20.99 -12.52 14.99
CA ASP A 53 20.14 -13.68 14.83
C ASP A 53 18.75 -13.29 14.29
N VAL A 54 18.55 -13.50 12.99
CA VAL A 54 17.25 -13.38 12.30
C VAL A 54 16.15 -14.18 12.99
N ALA A 55 16.48 -15.28 13.68
CA ALA A 55 15.52 -16.11 14.43
C ALA A 55 14.87 -15.36 15.60
N THR A 56 15.56 -14.36 16.15
CA THR A 56 15.03 -13.55 17.26
C THR A 56 14.15 -12.39 16.79
N SER A 57 14.13 -12.03 15.51
CA SER A 57 13.42 -10.83 15.04
C SER A 57 11.94 -10.80 15.47
N PRO A 58 11.34 -9.68 15.90
CA PRO A 58 9.90 -9.59 16.12
C PRO A 58 9.09 -9.70 14.81
N ASN A 59 9.76 -9.51 13.67
CA ASN A 59 9.16 -9.61 12.34
C ASN A 59 9.06 -11.07 11.85
N PRO A 60 7.84 -11.58 11.54
CA PRO A 60 7.64 -12.95 11.10
C PRO A 60 8.31 -13.29 9.76
N PHE A 61 8.35 -12.36 8.81
CA PHE A 61 9.04 -12.57 7.54
C PHE A 61 10.53 -12.79 7.77
N VAL A 62 11.17 -11.89 8.51
CA VAL A 62 12.61 -12.01 8.83
C VAL A 62 12.91 -13.31 9.56
N ARG A 63 12.07 -13.72 10.53
CA ARG A 63 12.25 -14.99 11.24
C ARG A 63 12.10 -16.23 10.36
N SER A 64 11.23 -16.21 9.34
CA SER A 64 11.02 -17.39 8.50
C SER A 64 12.26 -17.78 7.70
N HIS A 65 13.20 -16.84 7.51
CA HIS A 65 14.48 -17.07 6.83
C HIS A 65 15.60 -17.60 7.75
N ALA A 66 15.33 -17.84 9.04
CA ALA A 66 16.35 -18.31 9.98
C ALA A 66 16.91 -19.70 9.66
N ALA A 67 16.16 -20.52 8.93
CA ALA A 67 16.56 -21.88 8.53
C ALA A 67 17.06 -21.95 7.07
N ASP A 68 17.21 -20.81 6.39
CA ASP A 68 17.69 -20.77 5.01
C ASP A 68 19.16 -21.22 4.92
N LEU A 69 19.54 -21.72 3.73
CA LEU A 69 20.94 -22.01 3.44
C LEU A 69 21.78 -20.72 3.27
N VAL A 70 21.14 -19.59 2.96
CA VAL A 70 21.79 -18.28 2.87
C VAL A 70 22.00 -17.72 4.29
N HIS A 71 23.20 -17.26 4.58
CA HIS A 71 23.56 -16.66 5.87
C HIS A 71 23.11 -15.20 5.92
N TRP A 72 21.85 -14.99 6.27
CA TRP A 72 21.24 -13.66 6.30
C TRP A 72 21.77 -12.78 7.44
N HIS A 73 22.07 -11.54 7.10
CA HIS A 73 22.28 -10.45 8.05
C HIS A 73 21.10 -9.47 8.01
N LEU A 74 20.83 -8.79 9.13
CA LEU A 74 20.01 -7.58 9.10
C LEU A 74 20.84 -6.42 8.52
N LEU A 75 20.18 -5.42 7.93
CA LEU A 75 20.85 -4.21 7.52
C LEU A 75 21.19 -3.35 8.76
N ASP A 76 22.40 -3.54 9.28
CA ASP A 76 22.94 -2.79 10.40
C ASP A 76 24.38 -2.31 10.13
N ALA A 77 24.95 -1.56 11.08
CA ALA A 77 26.32 -1.08 10.99
C ALA A 77 27.36 -2.22 10.88
N ARG A 78 27.04 -3.43 11.37
CA ARG A 78 27.96 -4.57 11.33
C ARG A 78 28.00 -5.20 9.95
N ALA A 79 26.85 -5.41 9.31
CA ALA A 79 26.77 -5.89 7.92
C ALA A 79 27.51 -4.93 6.97
N ILE A 80 27.34 -3.63 7.15
CA ILE A 80 28.04 -2.60 6.35
C ILE A 80 29.56 -2.62 6.64
N SER A 81 29.96 -2.73 7.90
CA SER A 81 31.38 -2.81 8.27
C SER A 81 32.05 -4.06 7.71
N LEU A 82 31.35 -5.19 7.70
CA LEU A 82 31.81 -6.43 7.07
C LEU A 82 32.00 -6.26 5.56
N ALA A 83 31.02 -5.69 4.87
CA ALA A 83 31.10 -5.41 3.44
C ALA A 83 32.29 -4.50 3.09
N ARG A 84 32.57 -3.50 3.94
CA ARG A 84 33.73 -2.61 3.80
C ARG A 84 35.06 -3.33 4.04
N ALA A 85 35.15 -4.10 5.12
CA ALA A 85 36.37 -4.81 5.49
C ALA A 85 36.78 -5.85 4.43
N GLU A 86 35.80 -6.55 3.86
CA GLU A 86 36.04 -7.57 2.83
C GLU A 86 35.98 -7.03 1.40
N ASN A 87 35.63 -5.75 1.20
CA ASN A 87 35.39 -5.13 -0.10
C ASN A 87 34.41 -5.95 -0.97
N LYS A 88 33.34 -6.45 -0.35
CA LYS A 88 32.26 -7.21 -0.99
C LYS A 88 31.04 -6.34 -1.21
N LEU A 89 30.28 -6.64 -2.25
CA LEU A 89 28.94 -6.06 -2.43
C LEU A 89 28.00 -6.64 -1.36
N LEU A 90 27.06 -5.82 -0.89
CA LEU A 90 25.90 -6.31 -0.16
C LEU A 90 24.90 -6.85 -1.18
N PHE A 91 24.38 -8.05 -0.94
CA PHE A 91 23.21 -8.57 -1.65
C PHE A 91 21.99 -8.28 -0.79
N LEU A 92 21.30 -7.18 -1.06
CA LEU A 92 20.09 -6.76 -0.37
C LEU A 92 18.87 -7.45 -0.99
N HIS A 93 18.17 -8.25 -0.22
CA HIS A 93 16.89 -8.84 -0.57
C HIS A 93 15.76 -8.17 0.22
N ILE A 94 14.80 -7.60 -0.49
CA ILE A 94 13.59 -7.01 0.08
C ILE A 94 12.38 -7.86 -0.34
N GLY A 95 11.61 -8.33 0.64
CA GLY A 95 10.40 -9.13 0.44
C GLY A 95 9.38 -8.92 1.56
N TYR A 96 8.31 -9.73 1.56
CA TYR A 96 7.34 -9.80 2.65
C TYR A 96 6.59 -11.14 2.64
N ALA A 97 5.99 -11.49 3.77
CA ALA A 97 5.43 -12.81 4.02
C ALA A 97 4.27 -13.20 3.09
N ALA A 98 3.45 -12.24 2.64
CA ALA A 98 2.29 -12.54 1.81
C ALA A 98 2.61 -12.73 0.32
N CYS A 99 3.82 -12.35 -0.11
CA CYS A 99 4.22 -12.34 -1.51
C CYS A 99 4.53 -13.74 -2.05
N HIS A 100 3.82 -14.14 -3.11
CA HIS A 100 4.06 -15.39 -3.82
C HIS A 100 5.50 -15.52 -4.34
N PHE A 101 5.99 -14.53 -5.08
CA PHE A 101 7.33 -14.60 -5.68
C PHE A 101 8.45 -14.52 -4.64
N SER A 102 8.22 -13.87 -3.48
CA SER A 102 9.20 -13.88 -2.39
C SER A 102 9.33 -15.30 -1.81
N ARG A 103 8.21 -16.00 -1.63
CA ARG A 103 8.23 -17.42 -1.24
C ARG A 103 8.89 -18.29 -2.31
N LEU A 104 8.53 -18.13 -3.59
CA LEU A 104 9.14 -18.91 -4.67
C LEU A 104 10.66 -18.76 -4.69
N THR A 105 11.16 -17.53 -4.58
CA THR A 105 12.60 -17.22 -4.52
C THR A 105 13.28 -17.91 -3.34
N THR A 106 12.63 -17.89 -2.18
CA THR A 106 13.12 -18.57 -0.98
C THR A 106 13.27 -20.07 -1.22
N GLN A 107 12.25 -20.69 -1.81
CA GLN A 107 12.24 -22.12 -2.07
C GLN A 107 13.20 -22.55 -3.17
N ASP A 108 13.25 -21.81 -4.28
CA ASP A 108 13.92 -22.25 -5.49
C ASP A 108 15.35 -21.78 -5.65
N SER A 109 15.64 -20.59 -5.12
CA SER A 109 16.93 -19.93 -5.27
C SER A 109 17.69 -20.02 -3.97
N PHE A 110 17.13 -19.53 -2.86
CA PHE A 110 17.81 -19.57 -1.56
C PHE A 110 17.88 -20.99 -0.97
N GLY A 111 16.94 -21.87 -1.33
CA GLY A 111 16.98 -23.30 -1.04
C GLY A 111 17.96 -24.11 -1.90
N HIS A 112 18.51 -23.54 -2.98
CA HIS A 112 19.46 -24.23 -3.84
C HIS A 112 20.90 -24.09 -3.31
N ALA A 113 21.52 -25.20 -2.92
CA ALA A 113 22.84 -25.22 -2.29
C ALA A 113 23.93 -24.44 -3.05
N GLY A 114 23.96 -24.54 -4.39
CA GLY A 114 24.94 -23.81 -5.21
C GLY A 114 24.70 -22.30 -5.30
N VAL A 115 23.46 -21.83 -5.08
CA VAL A 115 23.15 -20.39 -5.01
C VAL A 115 23.55 -19.86 -3.64
N ALA A 116 23.12 -20.56 -2.59
CA ALA A 116 23.43 -20.19 -1.22
C ALA A 116 24.94 -20.14 -0.94
N ASP A 117 25.69 -21.18 -1.34
CA ASP A 117 27.16 -21.23 -1.19
C ASP A 117 27.85 -20.05 -1.90
N PHE A 118 27.38 -19.70 -3.10
CA PHE A 118 27.92 -18.59 -3.87
C PHE A 118 27.62 -17.24 -3.20
N LEU A 119 26.38 -17.02 -2.75
CA LEU A 119 25.99 -15.80 -2.04
C LEU A 119 26.80 -15.63 -0.75
N ASN A 120 26.88 -16.67 0.08
CA ASN A 120 27.58 -16.65 1.36
C ASN A 120 29.10 -16.41 1.18
N THR A 121 29.69 -16.92 0.09
CA THR A 121 31.12 -16.78 -0.17
C THR A 121 31.49 -15.41 -0.73
N HIS A 122 30.67 -14.86 -1.64
CA HIS A 122 31.07 -13.74 -2.48
C HIS A 122 30.38 -12.41 -2.16
N PHE A 123 29.34 -12.41 -1.35
CA PHE A 123 28.55 -11.23 -0.97
C PHE A 123 28.39 -11.15 0.55
N VAL A 124 27.83 -10.03 1.02
CA VAL A 124 27.20 -9.94 2.36
C VAL A 124 25.69 -9.99 2.17
N PRO A 125 25.02 -11.15 2.37
CA PRO A 125 23.58 -11.27 2.20
C PRO A 125 22.83 -10.50 3.29
N VAL A 126 21.93 -9.61 2.88
CA VAL A 126 21.12 -8.78 3.78
C VAL A 126 19.64 -8.97 3.48
N LEU A 127 18.86 -9.18 4.54
CA LEU A 127 17.42 -9.40 4.47
C LEU A 127 16.66 -8.19 5.04
N VAL A 128 15.65 -7.74 4.31
CA VAL A 128 14.76 -6.64 4.71
C VAL A 128 13.30 -7.00 4.41
N ASP A 129 12.42 -6.75 5.37
CA ASP A 129 10.97 -6.74 5.12
C ASP A 129 10.54 -5.35 4.64
N ARG A 130 9.82 -5.27 3.53
CA ARG A 130 9.27 -3.99 3.03
C ARG A 130 8.34 -3.31 4.03
N ASP A 131 7.62 -4.10 4.83
CA ASP A 131 6.68 -3.55 5.80
C ASP A 131 7.41 -2.98 7.01
N GLU A 132 8.66 -3.38 7.26
CA GLU A 132 9.52 -2.84 8.31
C GLU A 132 10.36 -1.66 7.84
N ARG A 133 10.86 -1.69 6.60
CA ARG A 133 11.71 -0.65 6.01
C ARG A 133 11.15 -0.14 4.67
N PRO A 134 9.97 0.50 4.67
CA PRO A 134 9.39 1.10 3.46
C PRO A 134 10.26 2.22 2.88
N ASP A 135 11.10 2.85 3.72
CA ASP A 135 12.08 3.87 3.35
C ASP A 135 13.13 3.33 2.38
N LEU A 136 13.59 2.09 2.58
CA LEU A 136 14.53 1.44 1.70
C LEU A 136 13.84 0.83 0.48
N ASP A 137 12.71 0.17 0.71
CA ASP A 137 11.89 -0.43 -0.34
C ASP A 137 11.59 0.59 -1.44
N ARG A 138 11.11 1.78 -1.08
CA ARG A 138 10.75 2.82 -2.04
C ARG A 138 11.94 3.28 -2.89
N ILE A 139 13.06 3.65 -2.25
CA ILE A 139 14.26 4.16 -2.95
C ILE A 139 14.78 3.13 -3.97
N TYR A 140 14.84 1.86 -3.57
CA TYR A 140 15.41 0.83 -4.43
C TYR A 140 14.41 0.31 -5.48
N GLN A 141 13.10 0.40 -5.24
CA GLN A 141 12.10 0.23 -6.31
C GLN A 141 12.23 1.33 -7.36
N ASP A 142 12.39 2.59 -6.94
CA ASP A 142 12.58 3.72 -7.84
C ASP A 142 13.88 3.57 -8.66
N TYR A 143 14.97 3.12 -8.02
CA TYR A 143 16.20 2.74 -8.74
C TYR A 143 15.94 1.66 -9.80
N ASN A 144 15.32 0.55 -9.39
CA ASN A 144 15.07 -0.59 -10.26
C ASN A 144 14.19 -0.19 -11.47
N GLN A 145 13.14 0.59 -11.22
CA GLN A 145 12.29 1.14 -12.25
C GLN A 145 13.08 2.04 -13.21
N ALA A 146 13.90 2.97 -12.70
CA ALA A 146 14.66 3.90 -13.52
C ALA A 146 15.66 3.19 -14.46
N VAL A 147 16.33 2.14 -13.98
CA VAL A 147 17.35 1.44 -14.77
C VAL A 147 16.79 0.36 -15.69
N ASN A 148 15.63 -0.24 -15.37
CA ASN A 148 15.05 -1.35 -16.13
C ASN A 148 13.80 -0.98 -16.96
N ALA A 149 13.24 0.23 -16.82
CA ALA A 149 12.03 0.66 -17.55
C ALA A 149 12.10 0.51 -19.09
N PRO A 150 13.21 0.80 -19.80
CA PRO A 150 13.25 0.70 -21.27
C PRO A 150 13.32 -0.74 -21.80
N LEU A 151 13.66 -1.72 -20.96
CA LEU A 151 13.89 -3.12 -21.34
C LEU A 151 12.69 -4.03 -21.02
N ALA A 152 11.69 -3.52 -20.32
CA ALA A 152 10.56 -4.29 -19.83
C ALA A 152 9.45 -4.41 -20.89
N VAL A 153 9.51 -5.49 -21.69
CA VAL A 153 8.39 -5.95 -22.52
C VAL A 153 7.32 -6.69 -21.68
N GLN A 154 7.56 -6.86 -20.38
CA GLN A 154 6.59 -7.39 -19.41
C GLN A 154 6.63 -6.54 -18.15
N ALA A 155 5.49 -6.46 -17.47
CA ALA A 155 5.17 -5.65 -16.30
C ALA A 155 6.02 -5.84 -15.01
N ALA A 156 7.28 -6.28 -15.13
CA ALA A 156 8.14 -6.71 -14.03
C ALA A 156 9.33 -5.76 -13.75
N ALA A 157 9.32 -4.51 -14.26
CA ALA A 157 10.40 -3.55 -13.99
C ALA A 157 10.50 -3.13 -12.52
N SER A 158 9.41 -3.28 -11.75
CA SER A 158 9.34 -3.01 -10.31
C SER A 158 8.31 -3.97 -9.68
N GLY A 159 8.58 -4.42 -8.46
CA GLY A 159 7.78 -5.45 -7.79
C GLY A 159 8.59 -6.23 -6.75
N TRP A 160 7.96 -7.24 -6.14
CA TRP A 160 8.62 -8.10 -5.14
C TRP A 160 8.75 -9.55 -5.63
N PRO A 161 9.80 -10.25 -5.22
CA PRO A 161 10.89 -9.76 -4.37
C PRO A 161 11.77 -8.77 -5.12
N LEU A 162 12.47 -7.92 -4.39
CA LEU A 162 13.46 -7.00 -4.94
C LEU A 162 14.85 -7.46 -4.49
N HIS A 163 15.76 -7.58 -5.46
CA HIS A 163 17.16 -7.90 -5.24
C HIS A 163 18.00 -6.72 -5.69
N VAL A 164 18.88 -6.24 -4.81
CA VAL A 164 19.74 -5.09 -5.07
C VAL A 164 21.17 -5.41 -4.67
N PHE A 165 22.11 -5.16 -5.57
CA PHE A 165 23.53 -5.27 -5.28
C PHE A 165 24.08 -3.90 -4.93
N LEU A 166 24.48 -3.72 -3.68
CA LEU A 166 24.94 -2.45 -3.15
C LEU A 166 26.46 -2.45 -2.93
N THR A 167 27.11 -1.32 -3.20
CA THR A 167 28.49 -1.12 -2.75
C THR A 167 28.56 -1.07 -1.22
N PRO A 168 29.75 -1.18 -0.60
CA PRO A 168 29.91 -0.97 0.85
C PRO A 168 29.50 0.43 1.37
N GLU A 169 29.24 1.37 0.45
CA GLU A 169 28.69 2.70 0.70
C GLU A 169 27.17 2.77 0.46
N LEU A 170 26.52 1.61 0.28
CA LEU A 170 25.09 1.42 -0.01
C LEU A 170 24.65 1.90 -1.40
N LEU A 171 25.56 2.22 -2.32
CA LEU A 171 25.18 2.69 -3.65
C LEU A 171 24.69 1.51 -4.52
N PRO A 172 23.53 1.61 -5.19
CA PRO A 172 23.00 0.53 -6.01
C PRO A 172 23.76 0.39 -7.33
N VAL A 173 24.18 -0.83 -7.62
CA VAL A 173 24.96 -1.20 -8.83
C VAL A 173 24.09 -1.94 -9.84
N PHE A 174 23.23 -2.83 -9.35
CA PHE A 174 22.34 -3.63 -10.18
C PHE A 174 21.12 -4.03 -9.36
N ALA A 175 19.95 -4.11 -10.00
CA ALA A 175 18.73 -4.55 -9.36
C ALA A 175 17.87 -5.38 -10.31
N GLY A 176 17.00 -6.20 -9.72
CA GLY A 176 15.93 -6.88 -10.43
C GLY A 176 14.95 -7.51 -9.46
N THR A 177 13.91 -8.12 -10.03
CA THR A 177 12.82 -8.72 -9.26
C THR A 177 12.99 -10.22 -9.13
N TYR A 178 12.06 -11.04 -9.64
CA TYR A 178 12.17 -12.49 -9.57
C TYR A 178 13.15 -13.04 -10.62
N TRP A 179 14.16 -13.79 -10.17
CA TRP A 179 14.99 -14.65 -11.02
C TRP A 179 14.80 -16.10 -10.62
N PRO A 180 14.50 -17.01 -11.56
CA PRO A 180 14.20 -18.39 -11.23
C PRO A 180 15.45 -19.15 -10.76
N GLY A 181 15.27 -20.07 -9.83
CA GLY A 181 16.34 -20.95 -9.35
C GLY A 181 16.90 -21.85 -10.48
N PRO A 182 18.16 -22.29 -10.39
CA PRO A 182 18.75 -23.19 -11.39
C PRO A 182 17.96 -24.50 -11.54
N GLY A 183 17.74 -24.93 -12.78
CA GLY A 183 17.07 -26.20 -13.09
C GLY A 183 15.56 -26.22 -12.85
N THR A 184 14.94 -25.07 -12.59
CA THR A 184 13.49 -24.94 -12.44
C THR A 184 12.77 -24.87 -13.79
N GLU A 185 11.49 -25.23 -13.83
CA GLU A 185 10.66 -25.08 -15.03
C GLU A 185 10.50 -23.60 -15.42
N HIS A 186 10.41 -22.70 -14.42
CA HIS A 186 10.46 -21.26 -14.63
C HIS A 186 11.75 -20.83 -15.35
N ALA A 187 12.92 -21.36 -14.98
CA ALA A 187 14.18 -21.08 -15.69
C ALA A 187 14.21 -21.60 -17.15
N ALA A 188 13.36 -22.56 -17.52
CA ALA A 188 13.26 -23.02 -18.90
C ALA A 188 12.51 -22.03 -19.80
N ALA A 189 11.57 -21.24 -19.26
CA ALA A 189 10.80 -20.24 -19.99
C ALA A 189 11.59 -18.96 -20.29
N PHE A 190 12.63 -18.64 -19.50
CA PHE A 190 13.55 -17.52 -19.74
C PHE A 190 14.70 -17.85 -20.72
N ARG A 191 14.66 -19.01 -21.39
CA ARG A 191 15.64 -19.35 -22.42
C ARG A 191 15.35 -18.52 -23.67
N HIS A 192 16.33 -17.76 -24.14
CA HIS A 192 16.29 -17.24 -25.50
C HIS A 192 16.36 -18.42 -26.49
N ASP A 193 15.55 -18.39 -27.55
CA ASP A 193 15.54 -19.34 -28.68
C ASP A 193 16.88 -19.43 -29.47
N ALA A 194 17.95 -18.80 -28.98
CA ALA A 194 19.27 -18.90 -29.56
C ALA A 194 19.97 -20.19 -29.06
N GLU A 195 20.19 -21.15 -29.96
CA GLU A 195 20.98 -22.35 -29.68
C GLU A 195 22.33 -21.97 -29.02
N GLY A 196 22.54 -22.42 -27.78
CA GLY A 196 23.80 -22.22 -27.04
C GLY A 196 23.84 -21.02 -26.08
N ALA A 197 22.75 -20.24 -25.92
CA ALA A 197 22.69 -19.19 -24.90
C ALA A 197 22.64 -19.80 -23.47
N GLU A 198 23.45 -19.26 -22.55
CA GLU A 198 23.39 -19.63 -21.13
C GLU A 198 21.98 -19.36 -20.55
N PRO A 199 21.43 -20.26 -19.71
CA PRO A 199 20.17 -20.01 -19.02
C PRO A 199 20.22 -18.70 -18.23
N PHE A 200 19.19 -17.87 -18.36
CA PHE A 200 19.00 -16.72 -17.48
C PHE A 200 18.36 -17.21 -16.17
N ASP A 201 19.20 -17.61 -15.22
CA ASP A 201 18.79 -18.06 -13.88
C ASP A 201 19.49 -17.25 -12.78
N PHE A 202 19.01 -17.42 -11.54
CA PHE A 202 19.50 -16.68 -10.38
C PHE A 202 21.02 -16.81 -10.20
N LEU A 203 21.56 -18.03 -10.34
CA LEU A 203 22.98 -18.32 -10.14
C LEU A 203 23.86 -17.63 -11.20
N THR A 204 23.43 -17.65 -12.44
CA THR A 204 24.13 -17.01 -13.56
C THR A 204 24.15 -15.50 -13.37
N THR A 205 23.04 -14.91 -12.93
CA THR A 205 22.94 -13.48 -12.62
C THR A 205 23.91 -13.06 -11.52
N VAL A 206 23.90 -13.72 -10.34
CA VAL A 206 24.82 -13.36 -9.23
C VAL A 206 26.29 -13.54 -9.61
N LYS A 207 26.62 -14.57 -10.40
CA LYS A 207 27.99 -14.80 -10.90
C LYS A 207 28.45 -13.67 -11.80
N ARG A 208 27.59 -13.21 -12.73
CA ARG A 208 27.90 -12.09 -13.62
C ARG A 208 28.14 -10.80 -12.85
N VAL A 209 27.28 -10.48 -11.89
CA VAL A 209 27.47 -9.29 -11.03
C VAL A 209 28.78 -9.37 -10.25
N HIS A 210 29.10 -10.53 -9.66
CA HIS A 210 30.35 -10.72 -8.94
C HIS A 210 31.59 -10.54 -9.84
N MET A 211 31.57 -11.15 -11.03
CA MET A 211 32.69 -11.02 -11.99
C MET A 211 32.89 -9.57 -12.43
N SER A 212 31.80 -8.83 -12.69
CA SER A 212 31.86 -7.41 -13.00
C SER A 212 32.44 -6.59 -11.85
N TRP A 213 32.10 -6.91 -10.60
CA TRP A 213 32.69 -6.27 -9.42
C TRP A 213 34.20 -6.47 -9.34
N LEU A 214 34.69 -7.70 -9.53
CA LEU A 214 36.12 -7.99 -9.50
C LEU A 214 36.90 -7.27 -10.60
N GLN A 215 36.33 -7.17 -11.80
CA GLN A 215 37.00 -6.61 -12.96
C GLN A 215 36.90 -5.08 -13.05
N GLN A 216 35.80 -4.48 -12.59
CA GLN A 216 35.42 -3.10 -12.91
C GLN A 216 34.90 -2.30 -11.70
N SER A 217 35.24 -2.68 -10.46
CA SER A 217 34.73 -2.00 -9.24
C SER A 217 34.87 -0.47 -9.23
N GLY A 218 35.91 0.09 -9.87
CA GLY A 218 36.07 1.54 -10.02
C GLY A 218 34.98 2.19 -10.89
N SER A 219 34.67 1.58 -12.05
CA SER A 219 33.62 2.07 -12.96
C SER A 219 32.25 1.90 -12.32
N LEU A 220 31.98 0.74 -11.73
CA LEU A 220 30.69 0.44 -11.10
C LEU A 220 30.38 1.40 -9.95
N ARG A 221 31.38 1.78 -9.14
CA ARG A 221 31.20 2.81 -8.11
C ARG A 221 30.88 4.19 -8.71
N ALA A 222 31.55 4.56 -9.79
CA ALA A 222 31.30 5.84 -10.45
C ALA A 222 29.90 5.89 -11.07
N GLU A 223 29.48 4.82 -11.74
CA GLU A 223 28.14 4.67 -12.32
C GLU A 223 27.06 4.65 -11.23
N ALA A 224 27.28 3.94 -10.12
CA ALA A 224 26.35 3.92 -8.99
C ALA A 224 26.17 5.31 -8.35
N ARG A 225 27.24 6.11 -8.25
CA ARG A 225 27.14 7.52 -7.80
C ARG A 225 26.29 8.35 -8.75
N LEU A 226 26.54 8.25 -10.05
CA LEU A 226 25.74 8.95 -11.07
C LEU A 226 24.27 8.53 -11.01
N ALA A 227 23.98 7.25 -10.80
CA ALA A 227 22.61 6.76 -10.66
C ALA A 227 21.92 7.34 -9.41
N VAL A 228 22.63 7.44 -8.28
CA VAL A 228 22.08 8.08 -7.06
C VAL A 228 21.90 9.58 -7.25
N GLU A 229 22.82 10.27 -7.93
CA GLU A 229 22.64 11.69 -8.29
C GLU A 229 21.42 11.89 -9.17
N GLN A 230 21.20 11.03 -10.17
CA GLN A 230 20.02 11.05 -11.02
C GLN A 230 18.74 10.73 -10.26
N LEU A 231 18.78 9.76 -9.33
CA LEU A 231 17.65 9.48 -8.45
C LEU A 231 17.36 10.63 -7.49
N ALA A 232 18.38 11.33 -6.99
CA ALA A 232 18.19 12.52 -6.17
C ALA A 232 17.56 13.65 -6.98
N VAL A 233 17.98 13.83 -8.24
CA VAL A 233 17.35 14.75 -9.18
C VAL A 233 15.92 14.31 -9.46
N PHE A 234 15.64 13.03 -9.76
CA PHE A 234 14.29 12.53 -10.04
C PHE A 234 13.37 12.60 -8.82
N ALA A 235 13.85 12.24 -7.62
CA ALA A 235 13.14 12.42 -6.36
C ALA A 235 12.93 13.91 -6.02
N GLY A 236 13.81 14.77 -6.54
CA GLY A 236 13.70 16.22 -6.48
C GLY A 236 12.92 16.83 -7.65
N GLU A 237 12.72 16.16 -8.78
CA GLU A 237 11.84 16.51 -9.89
C GLU A 237 10.44 16.12 -9.42
N GLY A 238 9.86 17.00 -8.62
CA GLY A 238 9.02 16.62 -7.49
C GLY A 238 8.95 17.71 -6.41
N VAL A 239 10.00 18.55 -6.34
CA VAL A 239 10.13 19.71 -5.45
C VAL A 239 11.00 20.83 -6.09
N LEU A 240 11.80 20.53 -7.13
CA LEU A 240 12.75 21.41 -7.84
C LEU A 240 12.28 21.70 -9.28
N GLY A 241 11.54 22.79 -9.46
CA GLY A 241 11.25 23.31 -10.81
C GLY A 241 12.48 23.96 -11.45
N VAL A 242 13.02 23.37 -12.52
CA VAL A 242 13.98 24.06 -13.40
C VAL A 242 13.22 25.10 -14.24
N ARG A 243 13.17 26.35 -13.77
CA ARG A 243 12.87 27.50 -14.66
C ARG A 243 14.13 27.84 -15.46
N GLY A 244 14.14 27.48 -16.75
CA GLY A 244 15.24 27.78 -17.68
C GLY A 244 14.78 28.24 -19.06
N ALA A 245 14.78 29.56 -19.26
CA ALA A 245 14.87 30.31 -20.53
C ALA A 245 13.68 30.35 -21.52
N ALA A 246 13.14 31.57 -21.68
CA ALA A 246 12.05 31.99 -22.58
C ALA A 246 12.39 31.93 -24.10
N PRO A 247 11.40 32.23 -24.96
CA PRO A 247 11.41 33.61 -25.51
C PRO A 247 10.04 34.31 -25.48
N ARG A 248 10.11 35.63 -25.29
CA ARG A 248 9.00 36.60 -25.42
C ARG A 248 8.33 36.53 -26.80
N ARG A 249 6.99 36.50 -26.80
CA ARG A 249 6.04 37.08 -27.79
C ARG A 249 4.67 36.99 -27.08
N GLY A 250 3.93 38.03 -26.75
CA GLY A 250 3.47 39.15 -27.58
C GLY A 250 1.94 39.13 -27.59
N THR A 251 1.31 39.78 -26.60
CA THR A 251 -0.07 40.33 -26.55
C THR A 251 -1.27 39.48 -27.02
N ALA A 252 -2.20 39.18 -26.10
CA ALA A 252 -3.57 39.70 -26.11
C ALA A 252 -4.26 39.40 -24.76
N ALA A 253 -4.80 40.44 -24.13
CA ALA A 253 -5.54 40.37 -22.88
C ALA A 253 -6.91 39.70 -23.06
N ALA A 254 -7.31 38.87 -22.09
CA ALA A 254 -8.72 38.51 -21.87
C ALA A 254 -8.98 38.33 -20.36
N ALA A 255 -9.60 39.38 -19.81
CA ALA A 255 -10.36 39.51 -18.57
C ALA A 255 -10.24 38.42 -17.48
N ALA A 256 -9.49 38.75 -16.43
CA ALA A 256 -9.72 38.24 -15.09
C ALA A 256 -11.06 38.79 -14.55
N SER A 257 -11.94 37.90 -14.10
CA SER A 257 -13.10 38.25 -13.27
C SER A 257 -12.82 37.77 -11.85
N SER A 258 -12.23 38.64 -11.04
CA SER A 258 -12.06 38.41 -9.61
C SER A 258 -13.41 38.50 -8.90
N VAL A 259 -13.88 37.39 -8.34
CA VAL A 259 -14.90 37.39 -7.29
C VAL A 259 -14.22 37.90 -6.00
N PRO A 260 -14.73 38.94 -5.33
CA PRO A 260 -14.16 39.39 -4.07
C PRO A 260 -14.53 38.40 -2.96
N VAL A 261 -13.51 37.82 -2.33
CA VAL A 261 -13.64 37.12 -1.04
C VAL A 261 -14.07 38.16 0.02
N PRO A 262 -15.13 37.94 0.81
CA PRO A 262 -15.50 38.85 1.90
C PRO A 262 -14.39 38.93 2.96
N GLY A 263 -14.07 40.15 3.37
CA GLY A 263 -12.89 40.49 4.17
C GLY A 263 -12.95 40.05 5.63
N ASP A 264 -11.83 39.47 6.08
CA ASP A 264 -11.36 39.52 7.46
C ASP A 264 -10.75 40.93 7.69
N GLU A 265 -11.57 41.88 8.12
CA GLU A 265 -11.10 43.12 8.74
C GLU A 265 -11.49 43.03 10.22
N ASP A 266 -10.52 42.64 11.06
CA ASP A 266 -10.35 43.04 12.46
C ASP A 266 -9.37 42.05 13.14
N ASP A 267 -8.09 42.43 13.26
CA ASP A 267 -7.16 41.96 14.29
C ASP A 267 -5.90 42.85 14.22
N GLU A 268 -5.99 44.07 14.78
CA GLU A 268 -4.82 44.85 15.21
C GLU A 268 -4.33 44.27 16.55
N ASP A 269 -3.36 43.35 16.52
CA ASP A 269 -2.43 43.10 17.63
C ASP A 269 -1.16 42.44 17.08
N ASP A 270 -0.02 43.08 17.36
CA ASP A 270 1.33 42.84 16.86
C ASP A 270 1.91 41.43 17.19
N ASP A 271 2.34 40.66 16.17
CA ASP A 271 3.73 40.18 15.97
C ASP A 271 3.83 39.22 14.74
N GLU A 272 4.97 39.29 14.05
CA GLU A 272 5.39 38.76 12.74
C GLU A 272 4.76 37.50 12.10
N GLY A 273 4.22 37.67 10.88
CA GLY A 273 4.15 36.61 9.86
C GLY A 273 3.10 36.87 8.79
N ILE A 274 3.52 37.14 7.54
CA ILE A 274 2.59 37.20 6.38
C ILE A 274 1.79 35.87 6.37
N PRO A 275 0.44 35.89 6.35
CA PRO A 275 -0.31 34.64 6.25
C PRO A 275 0.09 33.93 4.96
N VAL A 276 0.67 32.74 5.07
CA VAL A 276 1.06 31.94 3.90
C VAL A 276 -0.22 31.59 3.15
N ARG A 277 -0.42 32.25 2.00
CA ARG A 277 -1.46 31.92 1.04
C ARG A 277 -0.93 30.84 0.09
N LEU A 278 -1.83 30.10 -0.55
CA LEU A 278 -1.42 29.26 -1.67
C LEU A 278 -0.83 30.15 -2.77
N MET A 279 0.18 29.63 -3.47
CA MET A 279 0.76 30.33 -4.63
C MET A 279 -0.33 30.60 -5.67
N ASP A 280 -0.26 31.76 -6.33
CA ASP A 280 -1.32 32.24 -7.23
C ASP A 280 -1.62 31.25 -8.36
N ASP A 281 -0.61 30.54 -8.86
CA ASP A 281 -0.73 29.54 -9.93
C ASP A 281 -1.38 28.21 -9.44
N VAL A 282 -1.37 27.91 -8.13
CA VAL A 282 -1.99 26.70 -7.55
C VAL A 282 -3.47 26.95 -7.24
N ASP A 283 -4.32 26.94 -8.27
CA ASP A 283 -5.74 27.30 -8.18
C ASP A 283 -6.71 26.11 -8.36
N LEU A 284 -8.00 26.42 -8.47
CA LEU A 284 -9.06 25.41 -8.61
C LEU A 284 -9.12 24.82 -10.04
N ASP A 285 -8.54 25.47 -11.05
CA ASP A 285 -8.56 24.98 -12.46
C ASP A 285 -7.77 23.68 -12.61
N LEU A 286 -6.87 23.41 -11.66
CA LEU A 286 -6.17 22.12 -11.53
C LEU A 286 -7.13 20.93 -11.36
N LEU A 287 -8.34 21.14 -10.82
CA LEU A 287 -9.35 20.10 -10.70
C LEU A 287 -9.84 19.61 -12.07
N GLU A 288 -10.13 20.54 -12.99
CA GLU A 288 -10.56 20.22 -14.36
C GLU A 288 -9.44 19.50 -15.12
N GLN A 289 -8.20 19.98 -14.97
CA GLN A 289 -7.02 19.35 -15.57
C GLN A 289 -6.79 17.93 -15.05
N ALA A 290 -7.00 17.71 -13.75
CA ALA A 290 -6.89 16.39 -13.14
C ALA A 290 -7.96 15.44 -13.69
N VAL A 291 -9.22 15.86 -13.75
CA VAL A 291 -10.32 15.07 -14.31
C VAL A 291 -10.03 14.71 -15.77
N SER A 292 -9.62 15.69 -16.57
CA SER A 292 -9.23 15.50 -17.97
C SER A 292 -8.05 14.54 -18.12
N GLY A 293 -7.04 14.62 -17.25
CA GLY A 293 -5.90 13.71 -17.21
C GLY A 293 -6.30 12.27 -16.87
N LEU A 294 -7.16 12.10 -15.87
CA LEU A 294 -7.70 10.80 -15.46
C LEU A 294 -8.58 10.18 -16.56
N ALA A 295 -9.40 11.00 -17.23
CA ALA A 295 -10.26 10.56 -18.33
C ALA A 295 -9.46 9.96 -19.49
N ARG A 296 -8.28 10.51 -19.82
CA ARG A 296 -7.40 9.96 -20.87
C ARG A 296 -6.86 8.56 -20.56
N GLY A 297 -6.63 8.26 -19.28
CA GLY A 297 -6.12 6.97 -18.83
C GLY A 297 -7.19 5.97 -18.40
N PHE A 298 -8.47 6.33 -18.51
CA PHE A 298 -9.59 5.52 -18.04
C PHE A 298 -9.95 4.40 -19.03
N ASP A 299 -10.02 3.17 -18.53
CA ASP A 299 -10.50 2.03 -19.31
C ASP A 299 -12.03 1.99 -19.31
N THR A 300 -12.63 2.47 -20.40
CA THR A 300 -14.09 2.51 -20.57
C THR A 300 -14.74 1.13 -20.70
N LYS A 301 -13.98 0.07 -21.01
CA LYS A 301 -14.50 -1.28 -21.21
C LYS A 301 -14.53 -2.04 -19.90
N HIS A 302 -13.43 -2.00 -19.15
CA HIS A 302 -13.23 -2.80 -17.95
C HIS A 302 -13.17 -1.98 -16.65
N GLY A 303 -13.23 -0.65 -16.72
CA GLY A 303 -13.04 0.22 -15.56
C GLY A 303 -11.59 0.25 -15.07
N GLY A 304 -11.30 1.19 -14.17
CA GLY A 304 -9.95 1.47 -13.68
C GLY A 304 -9.10 2.29 -14.65
N PHE A 305 -7.81 2.37 -14.34
CA PHE A 305 -6.85 3.19 -15.07
C PHE A 305 -5.62 2.37 -15.44
N GLY A 306 -5.07 2.62 -16.63
CA GLY A 306 -3.90 1.91 -17.15
C GLY A 306 -4.22 0.49 -17.66
N ASP A 307 -3.17 -0.19 -18.13
CA ASP A 307 -3.23 -1.54 -18.68
C ASP A 307 -2.99 -2.62 -17.61
N ALA A 308 -2.81 -3.87 -18.04
CA ALA A 308 -2.44 -4.99 -17.17
C ALA A 308 -0.93 -4.95 -16.82
N PRO A 309 -0.53 -5.24 -15.57
CA PRO A 309 -1.34 -5.50 -14.39
C PRO A 309 -2.04 -4.24 -13.88
N LYS A 310 -3.26 -4.41 -13.39
CA LYS A 310 -4.17 -3.32 -13.04
C LYS A 310 -4.41 -3.25 -11.54
N TYR A 311 -4.28 -2.04 -10.97
CA TYR A 311 -4.48 -1.75 -9.55
C TYR A 311 -5.79 -0.97 -9.31
N PRO A 312 -6.47 -1.15 -8.16
CA PRO A 312 -7.72 -0.43 -7.86
C PRO A 312 -7.61 1.09 -7.78
N LEU A 313 -6.42 1.61 -7.39
CA LEU A 313 -6.12 3.05 -7.25
C LEU A 313 -7.19 3.85 -6.45
N PRO A 314 -7.47 3.49 -5.18
CA PRO A 314 -8.43 4.18 -4.33
C PRO A 314 -8.31 5.71 -4.27
N PRO A 315 -7.12 6.34 -4.26
CA PRO A 315 -6.99 7.81 -4.26
C PRO A 315 -7.71 8.48 -5.44
N LYS A 316 -7.54 7.92 -6.65
CA LYS A 316 -8.18 8.42 -7.87
C LYS A 316 -9.70 8.25 -7.80
N LEU A 317 -10.17 7.08 -7.37
CA LEU A 317 -11.60 6.81 -7.23
C LEU A 317 -12.25 7.70 -6.19
N SER A 318 -11.59 7.92 -5.06
CA SER A 318 -12.07 8.78 -3.98
C SER A 318 -12.21 10.23 -4.45
N PHE A 319 -11.19 10.77 -5.14
CA PHE A 319 -11.25 12.11 -5.73
C PHE A 319 -12.45 12.26 -6.68
N LEU A 320 -12.59 11.33 -7.63
CA LEU A 320 -13.66 11.37 -8.63
C LEU A 320 -15.07 11.29 -8.01
N LEU A 321 -15.25 10.53 -6.93
CA LEU A 321 -16.52 10.47 -6.20
C LEU A 321 -16.80 11.75 -5.40
N ARG A 322 -15.76 12.39 -4.86
CA ARG A 322 -15.87 13.54 -3.97
C ARG A 322 -16.01 14.88 -4.68
N LEU A 323 -15.73 14.95 -5.99
CA LEU A 323 -15.91 16.19 -6.77
C LEU A 323 -17.31 16.81 -6.59
N GLY A 324 -18.37 15.99 -6.60
CA GLY A 324 -19.74 16.47 -6.36
C GLY A 324 -20.06 16.88 -4.93
N ALA A 325 -19.16 16.64 -3.98
CA ALA A 325 -19.27 17.05 -2.59
C ALA A 325 -18.43 18.31 -2.26
N PHE A 326 -17.52 18.73 -3.15
CA PHE A 326 -16.77 19.98 -2.98
C PHE A 326 -17.68 21.21 -2.97
N PRO A 327 -17.25 22.36 -2.44
CA PRO A 327 -18.05 23.59 -2.49
C PRO A 327 -18.46 23.97 -3.93
N PRO A 328 -19.59 24.66 -4.14
CA PRO A 328 -20.07 25.04 -5.47
C PRO A 328 -19.00 25.72 -6.33
N GLU A 329 -18.17 26.57 -5.72
CA GLU A 329 -17.09 27.30 -6.40
C GLU A 329 -16.06 26.35 -7.03
N ALA A 330 -15.77 25.22 -6.40
CA ALA A 330 -14.87 24.20 -6.96
C ALA A 330 -15.59 23.30 -7.99
N GLN A 331 -16.90 23.08 -7.82
CA GLN A 331 -17.69 22.33 -8.80
C GLN A 331 -17.88 23.11 -10.11
N ASP A 332 -18.08 24.43 -10.03
CA ASP A 332 -18.31 25.30 -11.17
C ASP A 332 -17.10 25.34 -12.13
N VAL A 333 -15.88 25.21 -11.60
CA VAL A 333 -14.64 25.15 -12.38
C VAL A 333 -14.53 23.87 -13.20
N VAL A 334 -14.94 22.73 -12.64
CA VAL A 334 -14.90 21.44 -13.35
C VAL A 334 -16.08 21.32 -14.32
N ASP A 335 -17.18 22.03 -14.06
CA ASP A 335 -18.49 21.91 -14.68
C ASP A 335 -19.31 20.65 -14.30
N ALA A 336 -20.64 20.78 -14.37
CA ALA A 336 -21.56 19.72 -13.94
C ALA A 336 -21.52 18.47 -14.83
N GLU A 337 -21.11 18.56 -16.09
CA GLU A 337 -21.01 17.41 -16.99
C GLU A 337 -19.79 16.56 -16.64
N ASN A 338 -18.63 17.19 -16.47
CA ASN A 338 -17.41 16.53 -16.05
C ASN A 338 -17.51 15.96 -14.64
N VAL A 339 -18.20 16.62 -13.70
CA VAL A 339 -18.48 16.04 -12.37
C VAL A 339 -19.31 14.75 -12.49
N ARG A 340 -20.34 14.72 -13.35
CA ARG A 340 -21.12 13.50 -13.62
C ARG A 340 -20.28 12.42 -14.30
N PHE A 341 -19.41 12.80 -15.23
CA PHE A 341 -18.53 11.88 -15.93
C PHE A 341 -17.48 11.27 -14.98
N ALA A 342 -16.85 12.09 -14.13
CA ALA A 342 -15.95 11.67 -13.07
C ALA A 342 -16.59 10.62 -12.16
N ARG A 343 -17.80 10.90 -11.67
CA ARG A 343 -18.59 9.94 -10.90
C ARG A 343 -18.85 8.65 -11.67
N THR A 344 -19.16 8.74 -12.96
CA THR A 344 -19.39 7.57 -13.83
C THR A 344 -18.14 6.68 -13.95
N MET A 345 -16.94 7.28 -14.09
CA MET A 345 -15.68 6.53 -14.12
C MET A 345 -15.46 5.74 -12.83
N ALA A 346 -15.66 6.40 -11.68
CA ALA A 346 -15.47 5.76 -10.39
C ALA A 346 -16.49 4.64 -10.14
N LEU A 347 -17.79 4.90 -10.37
CA LEU A 347 -18.84 3.89 -10.18
C LEU A 347 -18.71 2.71 -11.15
N HIS A 348 -18.30 2.96 -12.40
CA HIS A 348 -18.03 1.87 -13.34
C HIS A 348 -16.88 0.99 -12.86
N THR A 349 -15.80 1.60 -12.35
CA THR A 349 -14.66 0.86 -11.79
C THR A 349 -15.08 0.04 -10.56
N LEU A 350 -15.83 0.62 -9.62
CA LEU A 350 -16.28 -0.10 -8.42
C LEU A 350 -17.18 -1.29 -8.73
N ARG A 351 -18.07 -1.17 -9.74
CA ARG A 351 -18.87 -2.31 -10.22
C ARG A 351 -17.99 -3.43 -10.76
N ARG A 352 -16.95 -3.07 -11.52
CA ARG A 352 -15.99 -4.02 -12.10
C ARG A 352 -15.14 -4.71 -11.04
N LEU A 353 -14.74 -3.99 -9.99
CA LEU A 353 -14.07 -4.56 -8.83
C LEU A 353 -15.00 -5.50 -8.06
N ARG A 354 -16.21 -5.05 -7.71
CA ARG A 354 -17.22 -5.85 -7.00
C ARG A 354 -17.53 -7.16 -7.71
N ASP A 355 -17.73 -7.10 -9.03
CA ASP A 355 -18.16 -8.25 -9.83
C ASP A 355 -16.98 -9.10 -10.32
N GLY A 356 -15.74 -8.58 -10.27
CA GLY A 356 -14.54 -9.22 -10.78
C GLY A 356 -13.94 -10.30 -9.88
N GLY A 357 -12.83 -10.89 -10.33
CA GLY A 357 -12.07 -11.92 -9.61
C GLY A 357 -11.15 -11.38 -8.52
N LEU A 358 -10.99 -10.05 -8.44
CA LEU A 358 -10.26 -9.41 -7.34
C LEU A 358 -11.02 -9.50 -6.01
N HIS A 359 -12.34 -9.59 -6.06
CA HIS A 359 -13.22 -9.75 -4.91
C HIS A 359 -13.28 -11.23 -4.50
N ASP A 360 -12.96 -11.55 -3.25
CA ASP A 360 -13.18 -12.90 -2.72
C ASP A 360 -14.64 -13.10 -2.34
N HIS A 361 -15.42 -13.58 -3.31
CA HIS A 361 -16.87 -13.81 -3.20
C HIS A 361 -17.31 -14.80 -2.09
N ILE A 362 -16.37 -15.46 -1.41
CA ILE A 362 -16.63 -16.48 -0.37
C ILE A 362 -16.10 -16.05 1.00
N GLY A 363 -14.80 -15.71 1.06
CA GLY A 363 -14.10 -15.33 2.28
C GLY A 363 -14.21 -13.84 2.62
N GLY A 364 -14.60 -13.03 1.64
CA GLY A 364 -14.73 -11.60 1.72
C GLY A 364 -13.42 -10.84 1.55
N GLY A 365 -13.51 -9.55 1.26
CA GLY A 365 -12.34 -8.70 1.01
C GLY A 365 -11.79 -8.83 -0.41
N PHE A 366 -10.82 -7.99 -0.74
CA PHE A 366 -10.18 -7.90 -2.05
C PHE A 366 -8.71 -8.34 -2.00
N HIS A 367 -8.31 -9.00 -3.08
CA HIS A 367 -6.92 -9.23 -3.43
C HIS A 367 -6.25 -7.92 -3.90
N ARG A 368 -4.91 -7.87 -3.87
CA ARG A 368 -4.16 -6.62 -4.05
C ARG A 368 -4.30 -5.99 -5.45
N TYR A 369 -4.05 -6.77 -6.50
CA TYR A 369 -4.13 -6.29 -7.89
C TYR A 369 -4.44 -7.41 -8.86
N SER A 370 -4.84 -7.03 -10.08
CA SER A 370 -5.16 -7.96 -11.17
C SER A 370 -4.01 -8.09 -12.15
N GLN A 371 -3.68 -9.31 -12.54
CA GLN A 371 -2.76 -9.59 -13.64
C GLN A 371 -3.40 -9.26 -15.00
N THR A 372 -4.73 -9.17 -15.07
CA THR A 372 -5.47 -8.84 -16.30
C THR A 372 -6.13 -7.48 -16.24
N ALA A 373 -6.35 -6.87 -17.41
CA ALA A 373 -7.03 -5.58 -17.52
C ALA A 373 -8.53 -5.65 -17.15
N ASP A 374 -9.12 -6.84 -17.20
CA ASP A 374 -10.54 -7.10 -16.95
C ASP A 374 -10.88 -7.55 -15.51
N TRP A 375 -9.88 -7.52 -14.61
CA TRP A 375 -10.01 -7.91 -13.20
C TRP A 375 -10.30 -9.39 -12.94
N SER A 376 -10.12 -10.26 -13.94
CA SER A 376 -10.47 -11.69 -13.84
C SER A 376 -9.43 -12.55 -13.11
N LEU A 377 -8.14 -12.21 -13.19
CA LEU A 377 -7.06 -12.99 -12.56
C LEU A 377 -6.31 -12.14 -11.52
N PRO A 378 -6.55 -12.33 -10.21
CA PRO A 378 -5.85 -11.60 -9.17
C PRO A 378 -4.43 -12.14 -8.93
N ARG A 379 -3.62 -11.35 -8.23
CA ARG A 379 -2.57 -11.87 -7.34
C ARG A 379 -3.19 -12.06 -5.97
N PHE A 380 -3.19 -13.29 -5.46
CA PHE A 380 -4.11 -13.70 -4.39
C PHE A 380 -3.78 -13.16 -2.99
N GLU A 381 -2.73 -12.38 -2.83
CA GLU A 381 -2.42 -11.68 -1.59
C GLU A 381 -3.52 -10.67 -1.23
N LYS A 382 -3.86 -10.58 0.05
CA LYS A 382 -4.77 -9.55 0.56
C LYS A 382 -4.03 -8.68 1.57
N MET A 383 -4.01 -7.38 1.33
CA MET A 383 -3.41 -6.41 2.25
C MET A 383 -4.52 -5.72 3.04
N ALA A 384 -4.31 -5.54 4.34
CA ALA A 384 -5.29 -4.86 5.20
C ALA A 384 -5.51 -3.41 4.77
N ILE A 385 -4.43 -2.70 4.41
CA ILE A 385 -4.48 -1.30 3.98
C ILE A 385 -5.27 -1.13 2.68
N ASP A 386 -5.09 -2.00 1.69
CA ASP A 386 -5.84 -1.93 0.43
C ASP A 386 -7.34 -2.13 0.67
N ASN A 387 -7.69 -3.08 1.53
CA ASN A 387 -9.07 -3.35 1.93
C ASN A 387 -9.69 -2.19 2.72
N ALA A 388 -8.92 -1.53 3.60
CA ALA A 388 -9.36 -0.34 4.32
C ALA A 388 -9.62 0.85 3.37
N LEU A 389 -8.72 1.07 2.41
CA LEU A 389 -8.88 2.10 1.39
C LEU A 389 -10.07 1.82 0.45
N LEU A 390 -10.28 0.55 0.07
CA LEU A 390 -11.47 0.15 -0.69
C LEU A 390 -12.76 0.34 0.11
N LEU A 391 -12.76 0.02 1.42
CA LEU A 391 -13.91 0.26 2.30
C LEU A 391 -14.29 1.75 2.30
N HIS A 392 -13.32 2.66 2.39
CA HIS A 392 -13.58 4.09 2.27
C HIS A 392 -14.24 4.49 0.94
N VAL A 393 -13.77 3.95 -0.19
CA VAL A 393 -14.26 4.34 -1.52
C VAL A 393 -15.62 3.72 -1.83
N PHE A 394 -15.86 2.45 -1.47
CA PHE A 394 -17.19 1.85 -1.56
C PHE A 394 -18.19 2.55 -0.66
N LEU A 395 -17.77 2.97 0.54
CA LEU A 395 -18.59 3.78 1.43
C LEU A 395 -18.91 5.16 0.81
N ASP A 396 -17.92 5.85 0.22
CA ASP A 396 -18.14 7.12 -0.48
C ASP A 396 -19.15 6.96 -1.64
N ALA A 397 -19.08 5.84 -2.38
CA ALA A 397 -20.01 5.55 -3.46
C ALA A 397 -21.44 5.31 -2.95
N TRP A 398 -21.59 4.53 -1.87
CA TRP A 398 -22.88 4.26 -1.23
C TRP A 398 -23.50 5.53 -0.66
N LEU A 399 -22.74 6.32 0.10
CA LEU A 399 -23.18 7.61 0.64
C LEU A 399 -23.55 8.62 -0.45
N GLY A 400 -22.87 8.59 -1.59
CA GLY A 400 -23.20 9.47 -2.71
C GLY A 400 -24.49 9.09 -3.45
N GLN A 401 -24.99 7.85 -3.33
CA GLN A 401 -26.24 7.42 -3.98
C GLN A 401 -27.46 8.06 -3.30
N SER A 402 -27.47 8.12 -1.96
CA SER A 402 -28.56 8.70 -1.17
C SER A 402 -28.75 10.21 -1.38
N GLN A 403 -27.74 10.91 -1.91
CA GLN A 403 -27.79 12.35 -2.14
C GLN A 403 -28.43 12.75 -3.47
N HIS A 404 -28.47 11.87 -4.48
CA HIS A 404 -28.98 12.19 -5.82
C HIS A 404 -30.49 11.97 -5.99
N GLU A 405 -31.13 11.16 -5.15
CA GLU A 405 -32.57 10.99 -5.15
C GLU A 405 -33.21 12.12 -4.32
N GLY A 406 -33.54 13.21 -5.01
CA GLY A 406 -34.02 14.49 -4.47
C GLY A 406 -34.75 14.42 -3.11
N GLY A 407 -34.05 14.87 -2.07
CA GLY A 407 -34.63 15.23 -0.78
C GLY A 407 -34.98 14.06 0.15
N GLY A 408 -33.98 13.60 0.91
CA GLY A 408 -34.21 12.84 2.14
C GLY A 408 -34.20 11.32 2.02
N ALA A 409 -33.46 10.73 1.08
CA ALA A 409 -33.26 9.29 1.06
C ALA A 409 -32.37 8.85 2.23
N SER A 410 -32.92 8.02 3.12
CA SER A 410 -32.15 7.27 4.12
C SER A 410 -31.27 6.24 3.39
N LEU A 411 -30.07 5.98 3.91
CA LEU A 411 -29.24 4.87 3.42
C LEU A 411 -30.03 3.57 3.48
N SER A 412 -29.99 2.79 2.39
CA SER A 412 -30.67 1.50 2.31
C SER A 412 -29.67 0.36 2.26
N GLN A 413 -29.99 -0.76 2.91
CA GLN A 413 -29.20 -2.00 2.80
C GLN A 413 -29.33 -2.66 1.42
N ASP A 414 -30.34 -2.27 0.64
CA ASP A 414 -30.60 -2.78 -0.71
C ASP A 414 -29.84 -2.00 -1.80
N ASP A 415 -29.07 -0.98 -1.41
CA ASP A 415 -28.27 -0.17 -2.32
C ASP A 415 -27.11 -0.97 -2.93
N GLU A 416 -26.68 -0.56 -4.13
CA GLU A 416 -25.79 -1.32 -5.02
C GLU A 416 -24.43 -1.73 -4.40
N PHE A 417 -23.93 -0.98 -3.42
CA PHE A 417 -22.63 -1.19 -2.79
C PHE A 417 -22.70 -1.50 -1.29
N ALA A 418 -23.90 -1.55 -0.70
CA ALA A 418 -24.07 -1.74 0.74
C ALA A 418 -23.53 -3.10 1.21
N ASP A 419 -23.75 -4.16 0.42
CA ASP A 419 -23.26 -5.51 0.69
C ASP A 419 -21.72 -5.56 0.75
N VAL A 420 -21.03 -4.92 -0.20
CA VAL A 420 -19.56 -4.84 -0.22
C VAL A 420 -19.02 -4.05 0.97
N VAL A 421 -19.69 -2.96 1.36
CA VAL A 421 -19.31 -2.17 2.55
C VAL A 421 -19.40 -3.02 3.82
N PHE A 422 -20.51 -3.75 3.99
CA PHE A 422 -20.68 -4.64 5.14
C PHE A 422 -19.64 -5.77 5.13
N GLU A 423 -19.43 -6.40 3.98
CA GLU A 423 -18.47 -7.49 3.86
C GLU A 423 -17.03 -7.05 4.15
N LEU A 424 -16.60 -5.89 3.64
CA LEU A 424 -15.26 -5.36 3.91
C LEU A 424 -15.07 -5.01 5.39
N ALA A 425 -16.06 -4.36 6.00
CA ALA A 425 -15.98 -3.99 7.40
C ALA A 425 -16.04 -5.23 8.31
N ASP A 426 -16.87 -6.22 7.98
CA ASP A 426 -16.89 -7.53 8.64
C ASP A 426 -15.52 -8.22 8.47
N TYR A 427 -14.96 -8.30 7.25
CA TYR A 427 -13.65 -8.89 6.96
C TYR A 427 -12.51 -8.27 7.78
N LEU A 428 -12.47 -6.94 7.89
CA LEU A 428 -11.44 -6.23 8.66
C LEU A 428 -11.61 -6.37 10.18
N SER A 429 -12.86 -6.43 10.67
CA SER A 429 -13.18 -6.47 12.10
C SER A 429 -13.27 -7.89 12.68
N CYS A 430 -13.17 -8.93 11.84
CA CYS A 430 -13.18 -10.32 12.28
C CYS A 430 -11.89 -11.08 11.92
N GLY A 431 -11.74 -12.29 12.46
CA GLY A 431 -10.61 -13.16 12.12
C GLY A 431 -10.67 -13.57 10.64
N PRO A 432 -9.54 -13.60 9.91
CA PRO A 432 -8.17 -13.56 10.42
C PRO A 432 -7.55 -12.17 10.60
N MET A 433 -8.23 -11.10 10.18
CA MET A 433 -7.63 -9.76 10.18
C MET A 433 -7.58 -9.15 11.58
N ALA A 434 -8.68 -9.20 12.32
CA ALA A 434 -8.68 -8.85 13.74
C ALA A 434 -8.02 -9.97 14.57
N LEU A 435 -6.99 -9.62 15.35
CA LEU A 435 -6.20 -10.59 16.11
C LEU A 435 -6.88 -10.94 17.45
N ALA A 436 -7.17 -12.23 17.69
CA ALA A 436 -8.09 -12.66 18.76
C ALA A 436 -7.47 -12.93 20.16
N ASP A 437 -6.22 -12.53 20.43
CA ASP A 437 -5.47 -12.96 21.63
C ASP A 437 -5.07 -11.82 22.60
N GLY A 438 -5.96 -10.85 22.86
CA GLY A 438 -5.58 -9.63 23.62
C GLY A 438 -4.59 -8.72 22.87
N ARG A 439 -4.41 -9.02 21.58
CA ARG A 439 -3.72 -8.18 20.59
C ARG A 439 -4.83 -7.46 19.84
N HIS A 440 -5.32 -6.34 20.37
CA HIS A 440 -6.46 -5.64 19.76
C HIS A 440 -6.12 -4.93 18.42
N GLY A 441 -5.01 -5.28 17.76
CA GLY A 441 -4.62 -4.76 16.46
C GLY A 441 -5.05 -5.65 15.29
N PHE A 442 -4.81 -5.15 14.09
CA PHE A 442 -5.09 -5.82 12.83
C PHE A 442 -3.81 -6.39 12.21
N ALA A 443 -3.92 -7.60 11.67
CA ALA A 443 -2.89 -8.24 10.85
C ALA A 443 -2.57 -7.39 9.61
N THR A 444 -1.34 -7.48 9.11
CA THR A 444 -0.90 -6.69 7.97
C THR A 444 -1.42 -7.26 6.64
N SER A 445 -1.38 -8.59 6.49
CA SER A 445 -1.74 -9.24 5.22
C SER A 445 -2.10 -10.72 5.38
N VAL A 446 -2.71 -11.26 4.34
CA VAL A 446 -2.96 -12.70 4.13
C VAL A 446 -2.22 -13.13 2.87
N ALA A 447 -1.49 -14.24 2.97
CA ALA A 447 -0.61 -14.73 1.92
C ALA A 447 -1.36 -15.13 0.65
N ALA A 448 -0.70 -14.93 -0.50
CA ALA A 448 -1.20 -15.40 -1.79
C ALA A 448 -1.26 -16.93 -1.88
N ASP A 449 -0.36 -17.61 -1.16
CA ASP A 449 -0.20 -19.06 -1.24
C ASP A 449 -0.88 -19.82 -0.10
N SER A 450 -1.33 -21.03 -0.43
CA SER A 450 -1.80 -22.00 0.57
C SER A 450 -1.55 -23.43 0.12
N TYR A 451 -1.64 -24.37 1.06
CA TYR A 451 -1.43 -25.78 0.76
C TYR A 451 -2.64 -26.40 0.03
N VAL A 452 -2.36 -27.12 -1.06
CA VAL A 452 -3.30 -27.94 -1.82
C VAL A 452 -2.99 -29.44 -1.66
N TYR A 453 -4.02 -30.28 -1.75
CA TYR A 453 -3.90 -31.74 -1.63
C TYR A 453 -3.72 -32.40 -3.01
N ARG A 454 -2.77 -33.33 -3.10
CA ARG A 454 -2.37 -34.01 -4.35
C ARG A 454 -3.46 -34.81 -5.08
N GLY A 455 -4.62 -35.04 -4.46
CA GLY A 455 -5.73 -35.83 -5.04
C GLY A 455 -6.70 -35.03 -5.92
N ASP A 456 -6.60 -33.70 -5.94
CA ASP A 456 -7.51 -32.84 -6.70
C ASP A 456 -7.06 -32.46 -8.11
N HIS A 457 -5.83 -32.81 -8.48
CA HIS A 457 -5.33 -32.68 -9.84
C HIS A 457 -5.40 -34.04 -10.54
N ASP A 458 -6.05 -34.11 -11.70
CA ASP A 458 -5.77 -35.18 -12.66
C ASP A 458 -4.28 -35.11 -12.96
N SER A 459 -3.56 -36.11 -12.48
CA SER A 459 -2.11 -36.15 -12.39
C SER A 459 -1.49 -36.10 -13.79
N TYR A 460 -1.00 -34.93 -14.21
CA TYR A 460 -0.03 -34.88 -15.30
C TYR A 460 1.13 -33.88 -15.13
N VAL A 461 1.02 -32.84 -14.31
CA VAL A 461 2.05 -31.79 -14.29
C VAL A 461 2.41 -31.45 -12.85
N PHE A 462 3.45 -32.10 -12.33
CA PHE A 462 4.38 -31.57 -11.31
C PHE A 462 5.38 -32.69 -10.96
N ARG A 463 6.29 -32.99 -11.90
CA ARG A 463 7.48 -33.81 -11.62
C ARG A 463 8.63 -32.87 -11.30
N GLY A 464 8.57 -32.17 -10.16
CA GLY A 464 9.54 -31.11 -9.87
C GLY A 464 10.00 -30.95 -8.43
N ARG A 465 9.12 -30.92 -7.43
CA ARG A 465 9.54 -30.45 -6.08
C ARG A 465 8.97 -31.29 -4.95
N ARG A 466 9.86 -31.67 -4.02
CA ARG A 466 9.53 -32.34 -2.76
C ARG A 466 9.58 -31.30 -1.65
N ASP A 467 8.46 -30.68 -1.35
CA ASP A 467 8.28 -30.14 0.00
C ASP A 467 8.04 -31.34 0.93
N TYR A 468 8.94 -31.51 1.90
CA TYR A 468 9.07 -32.73 2.71
C TYR A 468 7.98 -32.88 3.80
N HIS A 469 6.83 -32.22 3.62
CA HIS A 469 5.69 -32.30 4.54
C HIS A 469 4.51 -33.02 3.88
N ALA A 470 4.43 -34.34 4.13
CA ALA A 470 3.19 -35.12 4.11
C ALA A 470 2.29 -35.01 2.84
N GLY A 471 2.87 -34.93 1.64
CA GLY A 471 2.10 -35.04 0.39
C GLY A 471 1.19 -33.86 0.06
N ARG A 472 1.49 -32.67 0.60
CA ARG A 472 0.84 -31.39 0.26
C ARG A 472 1.83 -30.48 -0.46
N GLU A 473 1.33 -29.61 -1.32
CA GLU A 473 2.12 -28.65 -2.11
C GLU A 473 1.56 -27.24 -1.89
N MET A 474 2.39 -26.19 -1.84
CA MET A 474 1.92 -24.81 -1.78
C MET A 474 1.70 -24.27 -3.19
N ALA A 475 0.51 -23.72 -3.44
CA ALA A 475 0.14 -23.12 -4.71
C ALA A 475 -0.41 -21.71 -4.52
N GLU A 476 -0.19 -20.84 -5.52
CA GLU A 476 -0.81 -19.51 -5.54
C GLU A 476 -2.32 -19.65 -5.65
N GLY A 477 -3.07 -18.97 -4.79
CA GLY A 477 -4.52 -18.97 -4.85
C GLY A 477 -5.18 -20.27 -4.39
N GLY A 478 -4.45 -21.22 -3.81
CA GLY A 478 -4.96 -22.56 -3.49
C GLY A 478 -6.26 -22.59 -2.67
N SER A 479 -6.49 -21.60 -1.81
CA SER A 479 -7.72 -21.48 -1.00
C SER A 479 -8.87 -20.77 -1.72
N TYR A 480 -8.59 -20.08 -2.82
CA TYR A 480 -9.50 -19.18 -3.53
C TYR A 480 -9.95 -19.72 -4.90
N LEU A 481 -9.12 -20.56 -5.52
CA LEU A 481 -9.40 -21.21 -6.80
C LEU A 481 -10.33 -22.40 -6.62
N TRP A 482 -11.15 -22.72 -7.62
CA TRP A 482 -12.07 -23.87 -7.56
C TRP A 482 -12.04 -24.68 -8.84
N THR A 483 -12.03 -26.01 -8.71
CA THR A 483 -12.34 -26.88 -9.86
C THR A 483 -13.85 -27.06 -10.01
N ARG A 484 -14.33 -27.34 -11.23
CA ARG A 484 -15.75 -27.68 -11.43
C ARG A 484 -16.16 -28.93 -10.66
N ARG A 485 -15.24 -29.88 -10.48
CA ARG A 485 -15.45 -31.13 -9.74
C ARG A 485 -15.72 -30.85 -8.27
N GLU A 486 -14.80 -30.13 -7.61
CA GLU A 486 -14.93 -29.73 -6.21
C GLU A 486 -16.23 -28.94 -5.97
N PHE A 487 -16.57 -28.02 -6.89
CA PHE A 487 -17.81 -27.26 -6.81
C PHE A 487 -19.08 -28.14 -6.79
N ASN A 488 -19.08 -29.26 -7.54
CA ASN A 488 -20.17 -30.25 -7.56
C ASN A 488 -20.18 -31.16 -6.32
N GLU A 489 -19.04 -31.37 -5.68
CA GLU A 489 -18.93 -32.19 -4.47
C GLU A 489 -19.43 -31.41 -3.24
N VAL A 490 -19.14 -30.11 -3.18
CA VAL A 490 -19.56 -29.24 -2.06
C VAL A 490 -21.03 -28.83 -2.15
N LEU A 491 -21.53 -28.56 -3.35
CA LEU A 491 -22.88 -28.04 -3.59
C LEU A 491 -23.85 -29.14 -4.03
N ARG A 492 -25.14 -28.94 -3.72
CA ARG A 492 -26.18 -29.81 -4.26
C ARG A 492 -26.31 -29.63 -5.79
N PRO A 493 -26.77 -30.62 -6.55
CA PRO A 493 -26.81 -30.53 -8.02
C PRO A 493 -27.60 -29.34 -8.58
N ASP A 494 -28.71 -28.98 -7.93
CA ASP A 494 -29.56 -27.83 -8.25
C ASP A 494 -28.84 -26.50 -7.93
N GLU A 495 -28.17 -26.42 -6.77
CA GLU A 495 -27.40 -25.24 -6.35
C GLU A 495 -26.15 -25.04 -7.23
N SER A 496 -25.42 -26.13 -7.52
CA SER A 496 -24.16 -26.12 -8.26
C SER A 496 -24.31 -25.56 -9.67
N SER A 497 -25.40 -25.90 -10.36
CA SER A 497 -25.63 -25.44 -11.74
C SER A 497 -25.89 -23.94 -11.80
N VAL A 498 -26.69 -23.43 -10.86
CA VAL A 498 -26.99 -21.99 -10.75
C VAL A 498 -25.76 -21.22 -10.28
N ALA A 499 -25.10 -21.69 -9.24
CA ALA A 499 -23.92 -21.02 -8.67
C ALA A 499 -22.73 -21.02 -9.63
N ALA A 500 -22.50 -22.08 -10.41
CA ALA A 500 -21.44 -22.07 -11.41
C ALA A 500 -21.72 -21.11 -12.57
N ALA A 501 -22.98 -21.00 -13.00
CA ALA A 501 -23.36 -20.00 -13.98
C ALA A 501 -23.20 -18.57 -13.43
N TYR A 502 -23.50 -18.36 -12.14
CA TYR A 502 -23.31 -17.08 -11.47
C TYR A 502 -21.82 -16.71 -11.35
N PHE A 503 -21.00 -17.59 -10.77
CA PHE A 503 -19.59 -17.34 -10.48
C PHE A 503 -18.62 -17.61 -11.64
N GLY A 504 -19.13 -17.94 -12.83
CA GLY A 504 -18.30 -18.17 -14.01
C GLY A 504 -17.43 -19.44 -13.94
N VAL A 505 -17.87 -20.46 -13.20
CA VAL A 505 -17.14 -21.73 -13.04
C VAL A 505 -17.35 -22.61 -14.27
N ARG A 506 -16.25 -23.00 -14.91
CA ARG A 506 -16.19 -23.81 -16.13
C ARG A 506 -15.49 -25.14 -15.87
N VAL A 507 -15.80 -26.15 -16.69
CA VAL A 507 -15.24 -27.52 -16.57
C VAL A 507 -13.72 -27.50 -16.70
N ASN A 508 -13.19 -26.73 -17.66
CA ASN A 508 -11.75 -26.65 -17.96
C ASN A 508 -11.08 -25.42 -17.31
N GLY A 509 -11.71 -24.82 -16.29
CA GLY A 509 -11.23 -23.57 -15.71
C GLY A 509 -11.66 -22.33 -16.50
N ASN A 510 -11.48 -21.16 -15.89
CA ASN A 510 -11.83 -19.86 -16.48
C ASN A 510 -10.65 -18.89 -16.61
N ILE A 511 -9.44 -19.38 -16.34
CA ILE A 511 -8.17 -18.65 -16.53
C ILE A 511 -7.65 -18.97 -17.94
N ASP A 512 -7.26 -17.94 -18.69
CA ASP A 512 -6.70 -18.11 -20.03
C ASP A 512 -5.33 -18.79 -19.93
N ARG A 513 -5.09 -19.79 -20.77
CA ARG A 513 -3.80 -20.51 -20.82
C ARG A 513 -2.63 -19.59 -21.19
N ALA A 514 -2.88 -18.51 -21.94
CA ALA A 514 -1.84 -17.53 -22.24
C ALA A 514 -1.34 -16.78 -20.98
N LEU A 515 -2.15 -16.75 -19.92
CA LEU A 515 -1.83 -16.12 -18.62
C LEU A 515 -1.30 -17.13 -17.60
N ASP A 516 -1.19 -18.40 -18.00
CA ASP A 516 -0.71 -19.50 -17.18
C ASP A 516 0.38 -20.29 -17.93
N PRO A 517 1.53 -19.64 -18.22
CA PRO A 517 2.60 -20.27 -19.00
C PRO A 517 3.25 -21.47 -18.30
N HIS A 518 2.99 -21.64 -17.00
CA HIS A 518 3.53 -22.72 -16.17
C HIS A 518 2.46 -23.76 -15.80
N ASP A 519 1.27 -23.69 -16.41
CA ASP A 519 0.17 -24.64 -16.20
C ASP A 519 -0.21 -24.77 -14.69
N GLU A 520 0.01 -23.72 -13.88
CA GLU A 520 -0.27 -23.64 -12.43
C GLU A 520 -1.78 -23.55 -12.14
N PHE A 521 -2.56 -23.04 -13.08
CA PHE A 521 -3.98 -22.77 -12.98
C PHE A 521 -4.85 -23.69 -13.87
N LEU A 522 -4.30 -24.80 -14.36
CA LEU A 522 -5.04 -25.77 -15.17
C LEU A 522 -6.32 -26.23 -14.49
N SER A 523 -7.45 -26.08 -15.20
CA SER A 523 -8.81 -26.42 -14.71
C SER A 523 -9.29 -25.63 -13.49
N GLN A 524 -8.55 -24.60 -13.08
CA GLN A 524 -8.92 -23.74 -11.95
C GLN A 524 -9.84 -22.61 -12.39
N ASN A 525 -10.73 -22.22 -11.48
CA ASN A 525 -11.64 -21.11 -11.67
C ASN A 525 -11.45 -20.06 -10.58
N VAL A 526 -11.29 -18.81 -10.99
CA VAL A 526 -11.47 -17.64 -10.13
C VAL A 526 -12.97 -17.31 -10.12
N LEU A 527 -13.57 -17.21 -8.94
CA LEU A 527 -14.99 -16.87 -8.86
C LEU A 527 -15.18 -15.39 -9.22
N GLN A 528 -16.12 -15.11 -10.11
CA GLN A 528 -16.48 -13.76 -10.56
C GLN A 528 -17.95 -13.72 -11.00
N VAL A 529 -18.64 -12.61 -10.78
CA VAL A 529 -20.05 -12.46 -11.14
C VAL A 529 -20.17 -12.35 -12.67
N SER A 530 -20.51 -13.47 -13.30
CA SER A 530 -20.68 -13.59 -14.75
C SER A 530 -22.11 -13.38 -15.22
N ASN A 531 -23.10 -13.55 -14.33
CA ASN A 531 -24.52 -13.43 -14.65
C ASN A 531 -25.29 -12.80 -13.49
N THR A 532 -26.28 -11.95 -13.81
CA THR A 532 -27.15 -11.36 -12.78
C THR A 532 -28.20 -12.37 -12.30
N PRO A 533 -28.73 -12.23 -11.07
CA PRO A 533 -29.83 -13.06 -10.58
C PRO A 533 -31.03 -13.08 -11.55
N ALA A 534 -31.38 -11.93 -12.13
CA ALA A 534 -32.45 -11.81 -13.13
C ALA A 534 -32.18 -12.62 -14.41
N ALA A 535 -30.94 -12.65 -14.89
CA ALA A 535 -30.56 -13.45 -16.05
C ALA A 535 -30.63 -14.96 -15.77
N LEU A 536 -30.18 -15.37 -14.58
CA LEU A 536 -30.25 -16.76 -14.13
C LEU A 536 -31.70 -17.21 -13.91
N ALA A 537 -32.54 -16.34 -13.36
CA ALA A 537 -33.98 -16.60 -13.18
C ALA A 537 -34.64 -17.01 -14.50
N ARG A 538 -34.37 -16.24 -15.58
CA ARG A 538 -34.84 -16.59 -16.93
C ARG A 538 -34.23 -17.88 -17.48
N ARG A 539 -32.93 -18.09 -17.28
CA ARG A 539 -32.21 -19.27 -17.79
C ARG A 539 -32.66 -20.58 -17.15
N PHE A 540 -32.92 -20.57 -15.85
CA PHE A 540 -33.26 -21.75 -15.06
C PHE A 540 -34.77 -21.89 -14.80
N GLY A 541 -35.59 -20.94 -15.25
CA GLY A 541 -37.05 -20.97 -15.04
C GLY A 541 -37.45 -20.81 -13.56
N MET A 542 -36.70 -20.00 -12.83
CA MET A 542 -36.85 -19.79 -11.39
C MET A 542 -37.28 -18.36 -11.09
N ALA A 543 -37.93 -18.14 -9.94
CA ALA A 543 -38.12 -16.78 -9.43
C ALA A 543 -36.78 -16.17 -9.01
N GLU A 544 -36.59 -14.87 -9.24
CA GLU A 544 -35.31 -14.18 -8.95
C GLU A 544 -34.92 -14.28 -7.47
N ASP A 545 -35.89 -14.19 -6.56
CA ASP A 545 -35.65 -14.35 -5.13
C ASP A 545 -35.24 -15.76 -4.74
N GLU A 546 -35.70 -16.78 -5.48
CA GLU A 546 -35.21 -18.15 -5.26
C GLU A 546 -33.79 -18.30 -5.79
N VAL A 547 -33.42 -17.65 -6.90
CA VAL A 547 -32.01 -17.60 -7.35
C VAL A 547 -31.14 -16.97 -6.27
N ARG A 548 -31.54 -15.82 -5.70
CA ARG A 548 -30.81 -15.18 -4.59
C ARG A 548 -30.65 -16.12 -3.39
N ARG A 549 -31.73 -16.84 -3.00
CA ARG A 549 -31.69 -17.83 -1.92
C ARG A 549 -30.74 -18.99 -2.22
N VAL A 550 -30.76 -19.53 -3.44
CA VAL A 550 -29.84 -20.59 -3.89
C VAL A 550 -28.39 -20.12 -3.81
N LEU A 551 -28.10 -18.91 -4.30
CA LEU A 551 -26.75 -18.34 -4.23
C LEU A 551 -26.30 -18.12 -2.78
N GLY A 552 -27.19 -17.66 -1.90
CA GLY A 552 -26.90 -17.52 -0.47
C GLY A 552 -26.55 -18.86 0.19
N ARG A 553 -27.34 -19.91 -0.07
CA ARG A 553 -27.05 -21.28 0.41
C ARG A 553 -25.72 -21.80 -0.15
N ALA A 554 -25.45 -21.56 -1.43
CA ALA A 554 -24.20 -21.98 -2.07
C ALA A 554 -22.98 -21.29 -1.45
N ARG A 555 -23.00 -19.96 -1.27
CA ARG A 555 -21.92 -19.23 -0.59
C ARG A 555 -21.68 -19.75 0.82
N ALA A 556 -22.75 -19.99 1.61
CA ALA A 556 -22.62 -20.51 2.96
C ALA A 556 -21.96 -21.90 3.00
N ARG A 557 -22.32 -22.81 2.07
CA ARG A 557 -21.69 -24.13 1.94
C ARG A 557 -20.22 -24.04 1.52
N LEU A 558 -19.90 -23.23 0.50
CA LEU A 558 -18.53 -23.01 0.04
C LEU A 558 -17.66 -22.42 1.16
N LYS A 559 -18.18 -21.42 1.89
CA LYS A 559 -17.49 -20.82 3.04
C LYS A 559 -17.26 -21.84 4.15
N SER A 560 -18.25 -22.68 4.46
CA SER A 560 -18.13 -23.74 5.47
C SER A 560 -17.10 -24.80 5.06
N HIS A 561 -17.04 -25.15 3.77
CA HIS A 561 -16.06 -26.09 3.24
C HIS A 561 -14.64 -25.52 3.28
N GLY A 562 -14.46 -24.24 2.89
CA GLY A 562 -13.18 -23.53 2.97
C GLY A 562 -12.73 -23.23 4.40
N GLY A 563 -13.67 -23.15 5.35
CA GLY A 563 -13.40 -22.91 6.77
C GLY A 563 -12.96 -24.15 7.55
N GLY A 564 -13.14 -25.37 7.01
CA GLY A 564 -12.81 -26.65 7.65
C GLY A 564 -11.45 -27.25 7.25
N SER A 565 -11.13 -28.46 7.74
CA SER A 565 -9.85 -29.18 7.49
C SER A 565 -9.57 -29.51 6.00
N SER A 566 -10.54 -29.31 5.12
CA SER A 566 -10.49 -29.72 3.71
C SER A 566 -9.68 -28.78 2.83
N ARG A 567 -9.67 -27.47 3.12
CA ARG A 567 -8.82 -26.47 2.44
C ARG A 567 -7.89 -25.81 3.44
N ALA A 568 -6.58 -25.82 3.17
CA ALA A 568 -5.65 -25.09 4.03
C ALA A 568 -5.93 -23.59 3.91
N ARG A 569 -5.99 -22.88 5.05
CA ARG A 569 -6.07 -21.42 5.03
C ARG A 569 -4.70 -20.83 4.66
N PRO A 570 -4.65 -19.72 3.91
CA PRO A 570 -3.40 -19.03 3.68
C PRO A 570 -2.82 -18.50 5.00
N ALA A 571 -1.50 -18.35 5.04
CA ALA A 571 -0.83 -17.81 6.21
C ALA A 571 -1.22 -16.34 6.43
N VAL A 572 -1.34 -15.93 7.68
CA VAL A 572 -1.67 -14.55 8.08
C VAL A 572 -0.40 -13.92 8.63
N ASP A 573 0.00 -12.78 8.07
CA ASP A 573 1.05 -11.97 8.65
C ASP A 573 0.48 -11.13 9.80
N ALA A 574 0.50 -11.74 10.98
CA ALA A 574 -0.05 -11.17 12.21
C ALA A 574 0.79 -10.05 12.84
N LYS A 575 1.81 -9.52 12.14
CA LYS A 575 2.50 -8.31 12.61
C LYS A 575 1.54 -7.12 12.48
N VAL A 576 1.55 -6.25 13.49
CA VAL A 576 0.81 -4.99 13.51
C VAL A 576 1.76 -3.91 13.02
N VAL A 577 1.39 -3.22 11.94
CA VAL A 577 2.10 -2.04 11.39
C VAL A 577 1.23 -0.81 11.62
N VAL A 578 1.81 0.27 12.15
CA VAL A 578 1.06 1.48 12.54
C VAL A 578 0.29 2.09 11.38
N CYS A 579 0.92 2.40 10.24
CA CYS A 579 0.20 3.02 9.11
C CYS A 579 -0.98 2.17 8.61
N VAL A 580 -0.79 0.85 8.54
CA VAL A 580 -1.83 -0.11 8.13
C VAL A 580 -3.00 -0.09 9.12
N ASN A 581 -2.72 -0.10 10.42
CA ASN A 581 -3.74 -0.10 11.44
C ASN A 581 -4.46 1.26 11.52
N GLY A 582 -3.75 2.37 11.33
CA GLY A 582 -4.36 3.70 11.20
C GLY A 582 -5.41 3.76 10.10
N ALA A 583 -5.09 3.23 8.92
CA ALA A 583 -6.04 3.13 7.81
C ALA A 583 -7.26 2.27 8.15
N VAL A 584 -7.07 1.10 8.77
CA VAL A 584 -8.18 0.21 9.18
C VAL A 584 -9.07 0.86 10.25
N ILE A 585 -8.46 1.51 11.25
CA ILE A 585 -9.18 2.26 12.30
C ILE A 585 -10.07 3.32 11.66
N GLY A 586 -9.53 4.13 10.73
CA GLY A 586 -10.30 5.14 10.02
C GLY A 586 -11.45 4.56 9.21
N ALA A 587 -11.18 3.48 8.47
CA ALA A 587 -12.20 2.82 7.64
C ALA A 587 -13.36 2.24 8.46
N LEU A 588 -13.06 1.55 9.56
CA LEU A 588 -14.07 1.01 10.47
C LEU A 588 -14.84 2.11 11.22
N ALA A 589 -14.16 3.16 11.68
CA ALA A 589 -14.80 4.29 12.35
C ALA A 589 -15.77 5.05 11.42
N ARG A 590 -15.37 5.27 10.16
CA ARG A 590 -16.24 5.90 9.16
C ARG A 590 -17.43 5.01 8.80
N ALA A 591 -17.20 3.71 8.61
CA ALA A 591 -18.29 2.76 8.38
C ALA A 591 -19.27 2.75 9.56
N ALA A 592 -18.78 2.69 10.81
CA ALA A 592 -19.61 2.76 12.00
C ALA A 592 -20.49 4.02 12.05
N GLY A 593 -19.94 5.18 11.70
CA GLY A 593 -20.69 6.43 11.63
C GLY A 593 -21.83 6.40 10.60
N ALA A 594 -21.60 5.76 9.44
CA ALA A 594 -22.62 5.61 8.40
C ALA A 594 -23.70 4.57 8.76
N LEU A 595 -23.32 3.51 9.46
CA LEU A 595 -24.23 2.43 9.84
C LEU A 595 -25.09 2.74 11.07
N GLN A 596 -24.84 3.83 11.80
CA GLN A 596 -25.52 4.12 13.06
C GLN A 596 -27.05 4.13 12.95
N GLU A 597 -27.60 4.54 11.80
CA GLU A 597 -29.05 4.57 11.55
C GLU A 597 -29.56 3.38 10.71
N VAL A 598 -28.67 2.48 10.29
CA VAL A 598 -28.96 1.36 9.36
C VAL A 598 -28.81 -0.01 10.02
N ASP A 599 -27.74 -0.21 10.79
CA ASP A 599 -27.39 -1.46 11.49
C ASP A 599 -26.57 -1.10 12.74
N LEU A 600 -27.28 -0.88 13.84
CA LEU A 600 -26.70 -0.44 15.12
C LEU A 600 -25.69 -1.44 15.69
N GLU A 601 -25.91 -2.74 15.48
CA GLU A 601 -25.05 -3.80 16.03
C GLU A 601 -23.69 -3.79 15.35
N ARG A 602 -23.68 -3.78 14.01
CA ARG A 602 -22.44 -3.64 13.23
C ARG A 602 -21.76 -2.31 13.50
N ALA A 603 -22.53 -1.21 13.54
CA ALA A 603 -21.97 0.11 13.84
C ALA A 603 -21.22 0.12 15.19
N TRP A 604 -21.80 -0.51 16.21
CA TRP A 604 -21.14 -0.64 17.51
C TRP A 604 -19.89 -1.51 17.40
N SER A 605 -19.99 -2.70 16.80
CA SER A 605 -18.87 -3.64 16.67
C SER A 605 -17.66 -3.04 15.95
N TYR A 606 -17.88 -2.35 14.82
CA TYR A 606 -16.81 -1.72 14.05
C TYR A 606 -16.13 -0.58 14.82
N ARG A 607 -16.93 0.22 15.54
CA ARG A 607 -16.39 1.30 16.36
C ARG A 607 -15.57 0.79 17.54
N GLU A 608 -16.01 -0.28 18.20
CA GLU A 608 -15.24 -0.88 19.28
C GLU A 608 -13.94 -1.49 18.77
N ALA A 609 -13.97 -2.21 17.64
CA ALA A 609 -12.75 -2.74 17.03
C ALA A 609 -11.75 -1.62 16.68
N ALA A 610 -12.23 -0.50 16.12
CA ALA A 610 -11.40 0.68 15.85
C ALA A 610 -10.84 1.31 17.13
N ARG A 611 -11.64 1.40 18.20
CA ARG A 611 -11.22 1.95 19.49
C ARG A 611 -10.15 1.09 20.14
N GLU A 612 -10.40 -0.21 20.28
CA GLU A 612 -9.46 -1.15 20.92
C GLU A 612 -8.12 -1.20 20.17
N ALA A 613 -8.14 -1.11 18.84
CA ALA A 613 -6.93 -1.01 18.04
C ALA A 613 -6.15 0.29 18.29
N ALA A 614 -6.83 1.44 18.36
CA ALA A 614 -6.19 2.71 18.67
C ALA A 614 -5.55 2.70 20.08
N GLU A 615 -6.28 2.17 21.07
CA GLU A 615 -5.80 1.98 22.45
C GLU A 615 -4.57 1.05 22.46
N PHE A 616 -4.61 -0.05 21.71
CA PHE A 616 -3.47 -0.96 21.59
C PHE A 616 -2.22 -0.29 21.00
N LEU A 617 -2.36 0.51 19.94
CA LEU A 617 -1.23 1.23 19.35
C LEU A 617 -0.65 2.23 20.35
N GLN A 618 -1.49 2.95 21.07
CA GLN A 618 -1.06 3.90 22.11
C GLN A 618 -0.34 3.19 23.27
N GLU A 619 -0.83 2.03 23.71
CA GLU A 619 -0.22 1.31 24.83
C GLU A 619 1.08 0.57 24.45
N ARG A 620 1.17 0.04 23.24
CA ARG A 620 2.24 -0.90 22.85
C ARG A 620 3.29 -0.31 21.93
N LEU A 621 2.95 0.74 21.20
CA LEU A 621 3.82 1.32 20.16
C LEU A 621 4.13 2.80 20.37
N TRP A 622 3.33 3.52 21.17
CA TRP A 622 3.66 4.88 21.61
C TRP A 622 4.42 4.85 22.94
N ASP A 623 5.60 5.46 22.96
CA ASP A 623 6.45 5.57 24.14
C ASP A 623 6.26 6.94 24.79
N GLU A 624 5.51 6.99 25.90
CA GLU A 624 5.10 8.24 26.55
C GLU A 624 6.29 9.04 27.11
N GLU A 625 7.35 8.37 27.58
CA GLU A 625 8.52 9.02 28.17
C GLU A 625 9.36 9.73 27.10
N THR A 626 9.56 9.06 25.97
CA THR A 626 10.39 9.57 24.87
C THR A 626 9.60 10.23 23.75
N ARG A 627 8.26 10.24 23.84
CA ARG A 627 7.33 10.68 22.79
C ARG A 627 7.68 10.11 21.42
N THR A 628 7.98 8.81 21.40
CA THR A 628 8.45 8.11 20.20
C THR A 628 7.45 7.03 19.81
N LEU A 629 7.00 7.07 18.56
CA LEU A 629 6.17 6.03 17.98
C LEU A 629 7.06 4.97 17.33
N TYR A 630 6.76 3.71 17.54
CA TYR A 630 7.43 2.58 16.91
C TYR A 630 6.52 1.91 15.89
N ARG A 631 7.09 1.43 14.79
CA ARG A 631 6.30 1.01 13.63
C ARG A 631 5.62 -0.35 13.78
N ILE A 632 6.33 -1.33 14.36
CA ILE A 632 5.93 -2.74 14.32
C ILE A 632 5.74 -3.29 15.72
N TYR A 633 4.63 -4.00 15.92
CA TYR A 633 4.46 -4.96 17.00
C TYR A 633 4.32 -6.36 16.43
N GLY A 634 5.17 -7.29 16.86
CA GLY A 634 5.20 -8.66 16.34
C GLY A 634 5.79 -9.62 17.36
N HIS A 635 5.29 -10.86 17.37
CA HIS A 635 5.75 -11.89 18.31
C HIS A 635 5.68 -11.43 19.79
N GLY A 636 4.61 -10.74 20.15
CA GLY A 636 4.35 -10.31 21.54
C GLY A 636 5.26 -9.18 22.03
N ARG A 637 5.98 -8.48 21.15
CA ARG A 637 6.87 -7.37 21.53
C ARG A 637 6.95 -6.28 20.47
N ARG A 638 7.32 -5.08 20.90
CA ARG A 638 7.63 -3.92 20.06
C ARG A 638 8.94 -4.14 19.28
N GLY A 639 8.95 -3.77 18.01
CA GLY A 639 10.15 -3.74 17.17
C GLY A 639 11.08 -2.55 17.48
N ALA A 640 12.29 -2.57 16.92
CA ALA A 640 13.26 -1.49 17.13
C ALA A 640 13.07 -0.31 16.16
N THR A 641 12.36 -0.52 15.06
CA THR A 641 12.17 0.48 14.01
C THR A 641 11.23 1.59 14.49
N ARG A 642 11.76 2.82 14.54
CA ARG A 642 10.97 4.03 14.77
C ARG A 642 9.98 4.25 13.62
N ALA A 643 8.83 4.84 13.93
CA ALA A 643 7.80 5.16 12.96
C ALA A 643 8.28 6.16 11.90
N PHE A 644 7.82 5.99 10.68
CA PHE A 644 8.05 6.92 9.56
C PHE A 644 6.95 7.99 9.51
N ALA A 645 7.14 9.02 8.68
CA ALA A 645 6.10 10.05 8.49
C ALA A 645 4.74 9.45 8.09
N GLU A 646 4.73 8.36 7.31
CA GLU A 646 3.49 7.66 6.93
C GLU A 646 2.76 7.01 8.11
N ASP A 647 3.46 6.49 9.11
CA ASP A 647 2.84 5.89 10.30
C ASP A 647 2.07 6.94 11.08
N TYR A 648 2.66 8.13 11.25
CA TYR A 648 1.97 9.26 11.86
C TYR A 648 0.79 9.72 11.01
N ALA A 649 0.97 9.91 9.69
CA ALA A 649 -0.08 10.45 8.82
C ALA A 649 -1.36 9.59 8.86
N TYR A 650 -1.23 8.28 8.65
CA TYR A 650 -2.37 7.38 8.62
C TYR A 650 -2.95 7.11 10.02
N LEU A 651 -2.13 7.09 11.08
CA LEU A 651 -2.64 6.97 12.44
C LEU A 651 -3.44 8.21 12.86
N ILE A 652 -2.93 9.42 12.59
CA ILE A 652 -3.63 10.68 12.87
C ILE A 652 -4.97 10.71 12.13
N GLU A 653 -4.99 10.34 10.84
CA GLU A 653 -6.24 10.29 10.07
C GLU A 653 -7.26 9.32 10.71
N GLY A 654 -6.82 8.11 11.05
CA GLY A 654 -7.66 7.09 11.68
C GLY A 654 -8.19 7.52 13.05
N VAL A 655 -7.36 8.15 13.88
CA VAL A 655 -7.75 8.66 15.21
C VAL A 655 -8.75 9.81 15.10
N LEU A 656 -8.60 10.69 14.09
CA LEU A 656 -9.56 11.75 13.83
C LEU A 656 -10.91 11.18 13.37
N ASP A 657 -10.90 10.18 12.48
CA ASP A 657 -12.12 9.46 12.06
C ASP A 657 -12.79 8.74 13.25
N LEU A 658 -11.99 8.13 14.14
CA LEU A 658 -12.48 7.53 15.39
C LEU A 658 -13.10 8.59 16.31
N ALA A 659 -12.43 9.73 16.50
CA ALA A 659 -12.93 10.83 17.31
C ALA A 659 -14.28 11.34 16.79
N GLU A 660 -14.45 11.46 15.48
CA GLU A 660 -15.71 11.81 14.83
C GLU A 660 -16.82 10.80 15.12
N SER A 661 -16.54 9.50 14.96
CA SER A 661 -17.50 8.42 15.26
C SER A 661 -17.93 8.38 16.74
N LEU A 662 -17.11 8.97 17.62
CA LEU A 662 -17.32 9.15 19.05
C LEU A 662 -17.77 10.58 19.40
N ARG A 663 -18.42 11.29 18.45
CA ARG A 663 -19.02 12.62 18.64
C ARG A 663 -18.01 13.70 19.04
N GLY A 664 -16.82 13.67 18.46
CA GLY A 664 -15.76 14.66 18.68
C GLY A 664 -15.03 14.44 20.01
N SER A 665 -14.70 13.20 20.34
CA SER A 665 -13.99 12.87 21.58
C SER A 665 -12.72 13.70 21.76
N ARG A 666 -12.69 14.56 22.78
CA ARG A 666 -11.53 15.42 23.08
C ARG A 666 -10.26 14.62 23.36
N TYR A 667 -10.39 13.45 23.98
CA TYR A 667 -9.26 12.58 24.27
C TYR A 667 -8.49 12.19 22.98
N TRP A 668 -9.23 11.68 22.00
CA TRP A 668 -8.65 11.27 20.71
C TRP A 668 -8.12 12.45 19.90
N ILE A 669 -8.82 13.60 19.92
CA ILE A 669 -8.34 14.83 19.27
C ILE A 669 -7.03 15.32 19.90
N THR A 670 -6.90 15.27 21.23
CA THR A 670 -5.66 15.66 21.92
C THR A 670 -4.50 14.75 21.53
N TRP A 671 -4.71 13.44 21.47
CA TRP A 671 -3.67 12.51 21.03
C TRP A 671 -3.30 12.71 19.54
N ALA A 672 -4.29 12.97 18.68
CA ALA A 672 -4.04 13.32 17.28
C ALA A 672 -3.21 14.59 17.13
N CYS A 673 -3.45 15.63 17.96
CA CYS A 673 -2.60 16.82 18.01
C CYS A 673 -1.17 16.48 18.46
N GLU A 674 -0.98 15.66 19.48
CA GLU A 674 0.35 15.27 19.96
C GLU A 674 1.14 14.50 18.90
N LEU A 675 0.48 13.55 18.23
CA LEU A 675 1.05 12.83 17.09
C LEU A 675 1.39 13.78 15.93
N GLN A 676 0.53 14.74 15.61
CA GLN A 676 0.76 15.72 14.54
C GLN A 676 1.92 16.65 14.86
N ASP A 677 2.00 17.16 16.09
CA ASP A 677 3.12 17.99 16.56
C ASP A 677 4.44 17.23 16.48
N ARG A 678 4.45 15.94 16.87
CA ARG A 678 5.62 15.08 16.75
C ARG A 678 5.99 14.79 15.30
N GLN A 679 5.01 14.58 14.42
CA GLN A 679 5.25 14.41 12.98
C GLN A 679 5.90 15.67 12.39
N ILE A 680 5.42 16.86 12.78
CA ILE A 680 5.99 18.14 12.35
C ILE A 680 7.44 18.25 12.81
N GLU A 681 7.72 17.97 14.08
CA GLU A 681 9.08 18.06 14.64
C GLU A 681 10.08 17.15 13.94
N LEU A 682 9.68 15.91 13.64
CA LEU A 682 10.60 14.89 13.11
C LEU A 682 10.81 14.96 11.60
N PHE A 683 9.78 15.36 10.85
CA PHE A 683 9.74 15.11 9.40
C PHE A 683 9.51 16.36 8.56
N TYR A 684 9.00 17.45 9.14
CA TYR A 684 8.66 18.64 8.37
C TYR A 684 9.91 19.33 7.82
N ASP A 685 9.89 19.66 6.53
CA ASP A 685 10.95 20.39 5.86
C ASP A 685 10.74 21.89 6.05
N ALA A 686 11.01 22.40 7.25
CA ALA A 686 10.78 23.80 7.57
C ALA A 686 11.62 24.74 6.66
N PRO A 687 11.06 25.87 6.19
CA PRO A 687 11.85 26.92 5.57
C PRO A 687 12.90 27.38 6.57
N THR A 688 14.18 27.10 6.30
CA THR A 688 15.25 27.54 7.18
C THR A 688 15.21 29.08 7.27
N ARG A 689 14.75 29.62 8.41
CA ARG A 689 15.25 30.91 8.89
C ARG A 689 16.67 30.64 9.40
N HIS A 690 17.64 30.55 8.49
CA HIS A 690 19.06 30.56 8.87
C HIS A 690 19.44 31.97 9.30
N ASP A 691 19.11 32.38 10.53
CA ASP A 691 19.63 33.58 11.26
C ASP A 691 19.88 34.85 10.41
N GLY A 692 19.06 35.06 9.37
CA GLY A 692 19.29 36.01 8.29
C GLY A 692 17.98 36.25 7.53
N PRO A 693 17.94 37.25 6.62
CA PRO A 693 16.72 37.59 5.90
C PRO A 693 16.20 36.38 5.12
N ALA A 694 14.87 36.24 5.06
CA ALA A 694 14.19 35.16 4.35
C ALA A 694 14.87 34.88 2.99
N VAL A 695 15.49 33.70 2.87
CA VAL A 695 16.21 33.32 1.66
C VAL A 695 15.19 32.84 0.65
N ALA A 696 15.15 33.45 -0.53
CA ALA A 696 14.33 32.99 -1.62
C ALA A 696 14.72 31.54 -1.98
N PRO A 697 13.74 30.66 -2.25
CA PRO A 697 13.99 29.24 -2.54
C PRO A 697 15.06 29.08 -3.64
N THR A 698 16.10 28.30 -3.36
CA THR A 698 17.17 27.99 -4.32
C THR A 698 16.97 26.59 -4.91
N PRO A 699 17.54 26.25 -6.07
CA PRO A 699 17.50 24.90 -6.62
C PRO A 699 18.13 23.79 -5.74
N GLN A 700 18.67 24.12 -4.57
CA GLN A 700 19.15 23.18 -3.56
C GLN A 700 18.17 23.03 -2.39
N HIS A 701 17.27 24.01 -2.20
CA HIS A 701 16.16 24.01 -1.26
C HIS A 701 14.88 24.10 -2.06
N ALA A 702 14.51 22.96 -2.60
CA ALA A 702 13.21 22.71 -3.15
C ALA A 702 12.15 23.23 -2.17
N LEU A 703 11.40 24.27 -2.57
CA LEU A 703 10.44 25.07 -1.79
C LEU A 703 10.08 24.42 -0.44
N SER A 704 10.67 24.92 0.64
CA SER A 704 10.49 24.35 1.97
C SER A 704 9.00 24.23 2.35
N GLY A 705 8.65 23.12 3.00
CA GLY A 705 7.29 22.66 3.27
C GLY A 705 7.15 21.15 3.02
N GLY A 706 6.07 20.54 3.50
CA GLY A 706 5.87 19.09 3.42
C GLY A 706 6.77 18.28 4.34
N PHE A 707 6.68 16.96 4.24
CA PHE A 707 7.22 15.99 5.19
C PHE A 707 8.10 14.98 4.47
N TYR A 708 9.35 14.85 4.92
CA TYR A 708 10.23 13.76 4.53
C TYR A 708 9.72 12.44 5.12
N GLN A 709 9.90 11.34 4.39
CA GLN A 709 9.50 10.01 4.86
C GLN A 709 10.24 9.60 6.16
N THR A 710 11.49 10.02 6.31
CA THR A 710 12.37 9.64 7.42
C THR A 710 12.91 10.85 8.19
N GLU A 711 13.38 10.62 9.43
CA GLU A 711 14.17 11.59 10.19
C GLU A 711 15.48 11.96 9.45
N ALA A 712 16.09 13.09 9.80
CA ALA A 712 17.30 13.58 9.15
C ALA A 712 18.53 12.68 9.35
N ASP A 713 18.58 11.96 10.48
CA ASP A 713 19.67 11.05 10.85
C ASP A 713 19.31 9.56 10.62
N ALA A 714 18.26 9.29 9.83
CA ALA A 714 17.77 7.94 9.60
C ALA A 714 18.89 7.02 9.07
N PRO A 715 19.14 5.86 9.72
CA PRO A 715 20.27 5.03 9.39
C PRO A 715 20.07 4.30 8.07
N HIS A 716 21.15 4.22 7.29
CA HIS A 716 21.24 3.43 6.05
C HIS A 716 20.39 3.95 4.87
N VAL A 717 19.84 5.16 4.98
CA VAL A 717 19.04 5.80 3.94
C VAL A 717 19.93 6.62 3.00
N LEU A 718 19.83 6.37 1.70
CA LEU A 718 20.57 7.12 0.68
C LEU A 718 19.96 8.50 0.40
N LEU A 719 18.63 8.56 0.36
CA LEU A 719 17.84 9.71 -0.04
C LEU A 719 16.64 9.86 0.89
N ARG A 720 16.37 11.07 1.38
CA ARG A 720 15.14 11.35 2.12
C ARG A 720 14.08 11.78 1.11
N LEU A 721 13.09 10.91 0.88
CA LEU A 721 12.03 11.17 -0.08
C LEU A 721 10.93 12.03 0.54
N LYS A 722 10.35 12.92 -0.27
CA LYS A 722 9.16 13.72 0.08
C LYS A 722 8.05 13.36 -0.90
N GLU A 723 7.22 12.38 -0.55
CA GLU A 723 6.22 11.82 -1.47
C GLU A 723 4.99 12.72 -1.58
N GLY A 724 4.74 13.27 -2.78
CA GLY A 724 3.50 14.02 -3.11
C GLY A 724 2.52 13.26 -4.00
N MET A 725 3.02 12.38 -4.88
CA MET A 725 2.21 11.62 -5.85
C MET A 725 1.49 10.44 -5.20
N ASP A 726 0.23 10.24 -5.59
CA ASP A 726 -0.57 9.11 -5.14
C ASP A 726 -0.22 7.84 -5.94
N ALA A 727 -0.22 6.70 -5.25
CA ALA A 727 0.00 5.38 -5.83
C ALA A 727 -1.21 4.47 -5.58
N ASP A 728 -0.96 3.21 -5.20
CA ASP A 728 -1.98 2.32 -4.64
C ASP A 728 -2.57 2.87 -3.32
N LYS A 729 -1.81 3.70 -2.60
CA LYS A 729 -2.24 4.46 -1.42
C LYS A 729 -2.10 5.98 -1.62
N PRO A 730 -2.86 6.81 -0.88
CA PRO A 730 -2.63 8.25 -0.83
C PRO A 730 -1.20 8.61 -0.41
N SER A 731 -0.64 9.68 -0.96
CA SER A 731 0.68 10.16 -0.58
C SER A 731 0.71 10.60 0.88
N THR A 732 1.84 10.37 1.56
CA THR A 732 2.03 10.75 2.96
C THR A 732 1.75 12.24 3.17
N ASN A 733 2.21 13.09 2.25
CA ASN A 733 2.00 14.53 2.33
C ASN A 733 0.54 14.93 2.09
N ALA A 734 -0.18 14.27 1.20
CA ALA A 734 -1.61 14.55 1.01
C ALA A 734 -2.42 14.22 2.28
N VAL A 735 -2.13 13.09 2.93
CA VAL A 735 -2.78 12.71 4.19
C VAL A 735 -2.40 13.69 5.31
N SER A 736 -1.13 14.07 5.43
CA SER A 736 -0.69 15.09 6.40
C SER A 736 -1.34 16.45 6.17
N VAL A 737 -1.44 16.91 4.92
CA VAL A 737 -2.15 18.16 4.58
C VAL A 737 -3.61 18.09 5.00
N ALA A 738 -4.29 16.97 4.71
CA ALA A 738 -5.66 16.76 5.14
C ALA A 738 -5.77 16.81 6.68
N ASN A 739 -4.91 16.10 7.40
CA ASN A 739 -4.90 16.09 8.87
C ASN A 739 -4.67 17.48 9.46
N LEU A 740 -3.70 18.25 8.94
CA LEU A 740 -3.43 19.61 9.38
C LEU A 740 -4.66 20.53 9.20
N PHE A 741 -5.35 20.46 8.05
CA PHE A 741 -6.59 21.21 7.84
C PHE A 741 -7.74 20.75 8.75
N ARG A 742 -7.84 19.46 9.07
CA ARG A 742 -8.85 18.95 10.03
C ARG A 742 -8.54 19.45 11.43
N LEU A 743 -7.29 19.30 11.88
CA LEU A 743 -6.82 19.72 13.20
C LEU A 743 -6.86 21.23 13.38
N SER A 744 -6.68 22.02 12.33
CA SER A 744 -6.82 23.48 12.41
C SER A 744 -8.23 23.93 12.81
N ARG A 745 -9.23 23.06 12.73
CA ARG A 745 -10.61 23.34 13.17
C ARG A 745 -10.89 22.90 14.60
N VAL A 746 -10.28 21.80 15.04
CA VAL A 746 -10.67 21.11 16.28
C VAL A 746 -9.64 21.14 17.39
N ALA A 747 -8.41 21.54 17.09
CA ALA A 747 -7.38 21.73 18.11
C ALA A 747 -7.87 22.75 19.16
N ALA A 748 -7.47 22.56 20.42
CA ALA A 748 -8.03 23.34 21.52
C ALA A 748 -7.61 24.82 21.54
N GLY A 749 -6.40 25.14 21.05
CA GLY A 749 -5.83 26.48 21.09
C GLY A 749 -5.80 27.18 19.72
N ARG A 750 -6.24 28.44 19.65
CA ARG A 750 -6.24 29.22 18.39
C ARG A 750 -4.86 29.37 17.74
N ALA A 751 -3.79 29.48 18.53
CA ALA A 751 -2.43 29.53 17.99
C ALA A 751 -2.03 28.22 17.29
N GLN A 752 -2.36 27.08 17.90
CA GLN A 752 -2.11 25.75 17.32
C GLN A 752 -2.94 25.54 16.06
N GLN A 753 -4.22 25.96 16.08
CA GLN A 753 -5.10 25.95 14.92
C GLN A 753 -4.52 26.73 13.74
N ARG A 754 -4.10 27.98 13.99
CA ARG A 754 -3.45 28.83 12.97
C ARG A 754 -2.16 28.22 12.44
N ARG A 755 -1.31 27.66 13.31
CA ARG A 755 -0.07 26.97 12.92
C ARG A 755 -0.35 25.80 11.99
N TYR A 756 -1.33 24.94 12.30
CA TYR A 756 -1.68 23.82 11.43
C TYR A 756 -2.19 24.27 10.07
N ALA A 757 -3.06 25.27 10.02
CA ALA A 757 -3.56 25.81 8.74
C ALA A 757 -2.45 26.44 7.88
N LEU A 758 -1.43 27.03 8.52
CA LEU A 758 -0.25 27.58 7.83
C LEU A 758 0.61 26.45 7.24
N LEU A 759 0.97 25.46 8.05
CA LEU A 759 1.78 24.31 7.62
C LEU A 759 1.09 23.50 6.51
N ALA A 760 -0.24 23.41 6.53
CA ALA A 760 -1.01 22.75 5.48
C ALA A 760 -0.83 23.45 4.12
N ARG A 761 -0.92 24.79 4.09
CA ARG A 761 -0.74 25.58 2.86
C ARG A 761 0.69 25.58 2.37
N GLU A 762 1.67 25.70 3.28
CA GLU A 762 3.09 25.54 2.94
C GLU A 762 3.36 24.17 2.31
N SER A 763 2.79 23.11 2.88
CA SER A 763 2.95 21.76 2.35
C SER A 763 2.32 21.58 0.97
N VAL A 764 1.19 22.21 0.68
CA VAL A 764 0.61 22.21 -0.69
C VAL A 764 1.53 22.96 -1.65
N ASN A 765 2.04 24.13 -1.26
CA ASN A 765 2.95 24.94 -2.08
C ASN A 765 4.27 24.21 -2.38
N ALA A 766 4.74 23.33 -1.49
CA ALA A 766 5.95 22.53 -1.72
C ALA A 766 5.85 21.60 -2.94
N PHE A 767 4.63 21.28 -3.39
CA PHE A 767 4.37 20.46 -4.58
C PHE A 767 3.75 21.27 -5.73
N GLU A 768 3.90 22.60 -5.73
CA GLU A 768 3.41 23.47 -6.81
C GLU A 768 3.88 22.99 -8.20
N PRO A 769 5.17 22.70 -8.45
CA PRO A 769 5.62 22.33 -9.79
C PRO A 769 4.93 21.07 -10.33
N GLU A 770 4.63 20.10 -9.47
CA GLU A 770 4.02 18.81 -9.79
C GLU A 770 2.51 18.96 -9.97
N LEU A 771 1.88 19.78 -9.12
CA LEU A 771 0.47 20.14 -9.26
C LEU A 771 0.21 20.85 -10.59
N LEU A 772 1.10 21.73 -11.04
CA LEU A 772 0.97 22.44 -12.31
C LEU A 772 1.23 21.54 -13.53
N GLN A 773 2.18 20.59 -13.43
CA GLN A 773 2.56 19.74 -14.56
C GLN A 773 1.69 18.48 -14.68
N HIS A 774 1.34 17.87 -13.56
CA HIS A 774 0.77 16.53 -13.48
C HIS A 774 -0.35 16.40 -12.42
N PRO A 775 -1.38 17.27 -12.39
CA PRO A 775 -2.39 17.27 -11.32
C PRO A 775 -3.14 15.93 -11.17
N TRP A 776 -3.28 15.14 -12.25
CA TRP A 776 -3.90 13.81 -12.22
C TRP A 776 -3.09 12.72 -11.47
N LEU A 777 -1.84 13.02 -11.08
CA LEU A 777 -1.01 12.15 -10.22
C LEU A 777 -1.09 12.53 -8.73
N LEU A 778 -1.69 13.68 -8.40
CA LEU A 778 -1.83 14.16 -7.01
C LEU A 778 -3.30 14.41 -6.59
N PRO A 779 -4.27 13.53 -6.95
CA PRO A 779 -5.69 13.78 -6.70
C PRO A 779 -6.02 13.99 -5.21
N SER A 780 -5.31 13.34 -4.29
CA SER A 780 -5.51 13.54 -2.85
C SER A 780 -5.05 14.92 -2.38
N LEU A 781 -3.97 15.45 -2.96
CA LEU A 781 -3.44 16.78 -2.61
C LEU A 781 -4.33 17.91 -3.16
N LEU A 782 -5.05 17.68 -4.26
CA LEU A 782 -6.03 18.63 -4.80
C LEU A 782 -7.17 18.95 -3.83
N ALA A 783 -7.54 18.02 -2.94
CA ALA A 783 -8.47 18.32 -1.85
C ALA A 783 -7.90 19.39 -0.89
N GLY A 784 -6.58 19.39 -0.68
CA GLY A 784 -5.85 20.42 0.05
C GLY A 784 -5.80 21.76 -0.68
N VAL A 785 -5.81 21.77 -2.02
CA VAL A 785 -5.94 23.01 -2.82
C VAL A 785 -7.31 23.64 -2.59
N VAL A 786 -8.38 22.84 -2.66
CA VAL A 786 -9.76 23.30 -2.35
C VAL A 786 -9.83 23.90 -0.95
N ALA A 787 -9.32 23.16 0.05
CA ALA A 787 -9.24 23.60 1.45
C ALA A 787 -8.51 24.93 1.62
N GLY A 788 -7.35 25.06 0.96
CA GLY A 788 -6.49 26.23 1.09
C GLY A 788 -7.04 27.48 0.40
N ARG A 789 -7.75 27.32 -0.73
CA ARG A 789 -8.33 28.42 -1.54
C ARG A 789 -9.67 28.92 -1.03
N LEU A 790 -10.60 28.02 -0.74
CA LEU A 790 -11.96 28.40 -0.34
C LEU A 790 -12.10 28.57 1.17
N GLY A 791 -11.01 28.31 1.89
CA GLY A 791 -11.07 28.12 3.32
C GLY A 791 -11.77 26.82 3.67
N VAL A 792 -11.71 26.51 4.95
CA VAL A 792 -12.36 25.35 5.52
C VAL A 792 -13.41 25.98 6.43
N ASP A 793 -14.66 26.07 5.97
CA ASP A 793 -15.75 26.81 6.64
C ASP A 793 -15.69 26.64 8.16
N VAL A 794 -15.30 27.72 8.85
CA VAL A 794 -14.83 27.68 10.25
C VAL A 794 -16.00 27.44 11.22
N ASP A 795 -17.24 27.68 10.77
CA ASP A 795 -18.47 27.56 11.55
C ASP A 795 -19.17 26.20 11.38
N SER A 796 -18.76 25.38 10.42
CA SER A 796 -19.27 24.00 10.36
C SER A 796 -18.63 23.17 11.49
N ARG A 797 -19.43 22.39 12.24
CA ARG A 797 -18.91 21.38 13.18
C ARG A 797 -18.41 20.11 12.46
N VAL A 798 -18.26 20.19 11.14
CA VAL A 798 -17.90 19.09 10.26
C VAL A 798 -16.39 19.08 10.13
N LEU A 799 -15.73 18.11 10.77
CA LEU A 799 -14.27 17.92 10.78
C LEU A 799 -13.66 17.59 9.40
N VAL A 800 -14.38 17.73 8.29
CA VAL A 800 -14.04 17.06 7.04
C VAL A 800 -14.03 18.05 5.87
N LEU A 801 -12.93 18.05 5.10
CA LEU A 801 -12.99 18.42 3.67
C LEU A 801 -14.00 17.48 3.02
N PRO A 802 -15.06 17.99 2.38
CA PRO A 802 -16.34 17.30 2.31
C PRO A 802 -16.20 15.87 1.75
N ARG A 803 -16.15 14.91 2.68
CA ARG A 803 -16.44 13.50 2.46
C ARG A 803 -17.95 13.41 2.62
N ALA A 804 -18.62 12.65 1.77
CA ALA A 804 -20.06 12.45 1.91
C ALA A 804 -20.35 12.01 3.36
N GLN A 805 -21.16 12.77 4.10
CA GLN A 805 -21.52 12.47 5.48
C GLN A 805 -23.01 12.08 5.55
N PRO A 806 -23.38 11.14 6.43
CA PRO A 806 -24.76 11.00 6.87
C PRO A 806 -25.16 12.27 7.64
N ARG A 807 -26.33 12.84 7.37
CA ARG A 807 -26.85 13.97 8.15
C ARG A 807 -27.16 13.49 9.58
N VAL A 808 -26.28 13.79 10.53
CA VAL A 808 -26.58 13.61 11.95
C VAL A 808 -27.59 14.67 12.35
N GLY A 809 -28.81 14.25 12.73
CA GLY A 809 -29.84 15.15 13.24
C GLY A 809 -29.31 15.95 14.43
N ARG A 810 -29.57 17.27 14.43
CA ARG A 810 -29.27 18.15 15.57
C ARG A 810 -30.00 17.57 16.79
N ALA A 811 -29.26 17.12 17.80
CA ALA A 811 -29.87 16.71 19.06
C ALA A 811 -30.67 17.89 19.61
N VAL A 812 -31.98 17.72 19.71
CA VAL A 812 -32.84 18.62 20.48
C VAL A 812 -32.40 18.46 21.93
N GLU A 813 -31.89 19.52 22.54
CA GLU A 813 -31.60 19.54 23.97
C GLU A 813 -32.90 19.23 24.73
N PRO A 814 -32.91 18.25 25.65
CA PRO A 814 -34.08 18.06 26.49
C PRO A 814 -34.13 19.23 27.48
N GLU A 815 -35.20 20.02 27.40
CA GLU A 815 -35.53 21.03 28.41
C GLU A 815 -35.55 20.36 29.79
N ALA A 816 -34.76 20.93 30.69
CA ALA A 816 -34.67 20.49 32.06
C ALA A 816 -35.95 20.87 32.82
N GLU A 817 -36.84 19.90 33.03
CA GLU A 817 -37.82 19.96 34.12
C GLU A 817 -37.52 18.89 35.15
N GLY A 818 -37.29 19.36 36.38
CA GLY A 818 -36.77 18.57 37.48
C GLY A 818 -37.75 17.52 38.00
N ARG A 819 -37.19 16.41 38.49
CA ARG A 819 -37.76 15.62 39.58
C ARG A 819 -36.68 14.77 40.25
N GLU A 820 -36.90 14.62 41.55
CA GLU A 820 -35.98 14.21 42.59
C GLU A 820 -35.50 12.75 42.51
N THR A 821 -34.27 12.58 43.02
CA THR A 821 -33.62 11.41 43.62
C THR A 821 -34.38 10.08 43.73
N ASN A 822 -33.77 8.99 43.26
CA ASN A 822 -33.49 7.82 44.10
C ASN A 822 -32.41 6.89 43.51
N GLU A 823 -31.57 6.38 44.40
CA GLU A 823 -30.46 5.48 44.17
C GLU A 823 -30.87 4.01 43.92
N CYS A 824 -29.91 3.26 43.36
CA CYS A 824 -29.60 1.84 43.52
C CYS A 824 -30.17 0.77 42.55
N GLN A 825 -29.26 0.38 41.65
CA GLN A 825 -28.68 -0.97 41.43
C GLN A 825 -29.01 -1.77 40.14
N PRO A 826 -28.00 -2.46 39.57
CA PRO A 826 -28.07 -3.11 38.26
C PRO A 826 -28.46 -4.59 38.37
N SER A 827 -29.20 -5.10 37.37
CA SER A 827 -29.34 -6.54 37.17
C SER A 827 -28.97 -6.95 35.74
N LEU A 828 -28.05 -7.90 35.73
CA LEU A 828 -27.56 -8.80 34.68
C LEU A 828 -28.48 -9.06 33.47
N GLY A 829 -27.85 -9.10 32.30
CA GLY A 829 -28.42 -9.68 31.07
C GLY A 829 -27.43 -9.68 29.90
N CYS A 830 -26.23 -10.22 30.11
CA CYS A 830 -25.21 -10.37 29.07
C CYS A 830 -25.56 -11.60 28.20
N PHE A 831 -26.03 -11.39 26.98
CA PHE A 831 -26.10 -12.44 25.96
C PHE A 831 -24.96 -12.21 24.96
N ARG A 832 -23.93 -13.06 25.04
CA ARG A 832 -22.91 -13.22 23.99
C ARG A 832 -23.47 -14.13 22.89
N PRO A 833 -23.22 -13.86 21.59
CA PRO A 833 -23.41 -14.87 20.57
C PRO A 833 -22.28 -15.92 20.64
N LEU A 834 -22.68 -17.18 20.47
CA LEU A 834 -21.82 -18.36 20.46
C LEU A 834 -20.94 -18.40 19.20
N CYS A 835 -19.65 -18.11 19.34
CA CYS A 835 -18.62 -18.63 18.46
C CYS A 835 -18.24 -20.05 18.93
N LEU A 836 -18.62 -21.07 18.17
CA LEU A 836 -18.25 -22.46 18.42
C LEU A 836 -16.82 -22.70 17.91
N GLU A 837 -15.86 -22.88 18.82
CA GLU A 837 -14.56 -23.51 18.55
C GLU A 837 -14.55 -24.92 19.14
N GLU A 838 -14.39 -25.92 18.28
CA GLU A 838 -14.08 -27.30 18.68
C GLU A 838 -12.58 -27.42 19.02
N ARG A 839 -12.25 -27.64 20.29
CA ARG A 839 -10.94 -28.17 20.70
C ARG A 839 -11.03 -29.69 20.83
N ALA A 840 -10.35 -30.39 19.94
CA ALA A 840 -10.01 -31.79 20.10
C ALA A 840 -8.62 -31.89 20.75
N GLU A 841 -8.55 -32.32 22.01
CA GLU A 841 -7.32 -32.86 22.58
C GLU A 841 -7.60 -34.23 23.21
N SER A 842 -7.01 -35.24 22.59
CA SER A 842 -6.81 -36.56 23.16
C SER A 842 -5.72 -36.49 24.25
N ARG A 843 -5.97 -37.04 25.43
CA ARG A 843 -4.96 -37.83 26.18
C ARG A 843 -5.60 -38.67 27.28
N SER A 844 -5.24 -39.94 27.21
CA SER A 844 -5.42 -41.04 28.15
C SER A 844 -4.86 -40.77 29.55
N GLY A 845 -5.53 -41.30 30.59
CA GLY A 845 -4.93 -41.49 31.91
C GLY A 845 -5.94 -41.84 33.00
N GLN A 846 -5.77 -43.01 33.61
CA GLN A 846 -6.65 -43.70 34.56
C GLN A 846 -6.75 -43.06 35.96
N ILE A 847 -7.64 -43.68 36.77
CA ILE A 847 -7.81 -43.67 38.25
C ILE A 847 -8.81 -42.59 38.70
N GLY A 848 -9.92 -42.83 39.41
CA GLY A 848 -10.46 -43.90 40.26
C GLY A 848 -11.53 -43.22 41.18
N PRO A 849 -12.53 -43.92 41.75
CA PRO A 849 -13.85 -43.33 42.03
C PRO A 849 -14.08 -42.87 43.49
N VAL A 850 -15.32 -42.44 43.76
CA VAL A 850 -15.99 -42.15 45.07
C VAL A 850 -15.88 -40.68 45.50
N GLY A 851 -16.94 -39.94 45.86
CA GLY A 851 -18.38 -40.18 46.02
C GLY A 851 -18.99 -39.00 46.80
N ALA A 852 -20.34 -38.98 46.82
CA ALA A 852 -21.27 -37.99 47.38
C ALA A 852 -21.63 -36.80 46.48
#